data_AF-A0A1S9CHZ5-F1
#
_entry.id   AF-A0A1S9CHZ5-F1
#
_cell.length_a   1.000
_cell.length_b   1.000
_cell.length_c   1.000
_cell.angle_alpha   90.00
_cell.angle_beta   90.00
_cell.angle_gamma   90.00
#
_symmetry.space_group_name_H-M   'P 1'
#
loop_
_entity.id
_entity.type
_entity.pdbx_description
1 polymer ?
#
loop_
_entity_poly.entity_id
_entity_poly.type
_entity_poly.pdbx_seq_one_letter_code
_entity_poly.pdbx_strand_id
1 'polypeptide(L)'
;MFVNIDNVPYYKVSNAQKLAPFFIQVVSSNDIWLFMSSNGGVTAGRKNSTQNIFPYTTNDKLNLDYETGSKTIVKIDDIMWQPFEQGAVAKYDITRNIYKSCYSNSVILEEVNHDLQLTYSYKYESSEIYGIVKTSKFTNAGESREVEILDGLSNILPYGVNQTLQNDRSTLVDAYKASELEGDRLAIYSLTTTINDTPNPIEMMKANVAYNTLSSEVHLNPDVVRKFIAGEKLDMSRETYGTKSGYFINHTAKINSGENLQYSFILDVGYDHSQIERLIKFVEEQDFTSVFENINQGTANIIEIVQKADGIQTTGDEVMDASHYVNTLYNVMRGGLFEDGYNFDYKDFEKFVKIRIKNFVVDEEVKNCKTIDELKEICTKNPVLNRLALEYMPLTFSRRHGDPSRPWNKFNIDLKDEQGNRKISYEGNWRDIFQNWEALGLSFPQYYENMVAKFVNASTIDGYNPYRINTEGIDWEKPDPEDPFSGIGYWGDHQIIYLLRLLEGLNNHYPEKLNTLMSKEIFSYANVPYIIRPYEDILKNPKSTILFDEKKDLKIDNLVTKFGTDAKLLMENEQVVTVSLAEKLLVPVLSKLSNLMVGGGIWMNTERPEWNDANNAIVGIGLSMITVYHISAYLDFVQKLFVNDNYNVSESVANWLVDTKAVFEKYDGNFAQNEKILLDELGEVFSNYREVVYKNGVGNKVSLAKSDILDWIKIAKGAITYTIEQNKNDVFVSYNLLGEDFSVTPMRDMLEGQSAIIGSGYLDANQTCDLINNMSKNLYSDTLKAHTLYPVVMTRRFTHKNTVNTLKEISGIIVKDINGKLHFDSSIVTEEILRKKCELLGLCEDETSKLIVEFERLFGHKKFNGRSEVFYKFEGIGCVYWHQNAKFALAILETIQRAEANGEDISKIYDEYHKILQGFIFRKTPEQCGAIPIEPYSHSSFIGSSEQPGMTGQVKESVIMRRGELGVKVGDGIISFNPKFLRESEFDSNGEIAFMIYGTSVKYVKSDVLGAKILFRDKTSESVQNYTLSKEISKSIFDKNSNIEQIILYV
;
A
#
# COMPACT_ATOMS: atom_id res chain seq x y z
N MET A 1 4.01 13.96 -22.39
CA MET A 1 3.93 15.42 -22.68
C MET A 1 2.67 15.94 -22.02
N PHE A 2 2.70 17.12 -21.39
CA PHE A 2 1.50 17.68 -20.78
C PHE A 2 0.63 18.41 -21.80
N VAL A 3 -0.68 18.28 -21.67
CA VAL A 3 -1.69 18.98 -22.46
C VAL A 3 -2.85 19.39 -21.56
N ASN A 4 -3.49 20.52 -21.85
CA ASN A 4 -4.72 20.93 -21.16
C ASN A 4 -5.92 20.58 -22.02
N ILE A 5 -6.87 19.82 -21.45
CA ILE A 5 -8.13 19.41 -22.08
C ILE A 5 -9.24 19.79 -21.11
N ASP A 6 -10.19 20.61 -21.56
CA ASP A 6 -11.32 21.10 -20.74
C ASP A 6 -10.86 21.74 -19.40
N ASN A 7 -9.78 22.55 -19.44
CA ASN A 7 -9.12 23.16 -18.27
C ASN A 7 -8.53 22.18 -17.24
N VAL A 8 -8.41 20.89 -17.58
CA VAL A 8 -7.74 19.89 -16.75
C VAL A 8 -6.39 19.53 -17.40
N PRO A 9 -5.29 19.49 -16.62
CA PRO A 9 -4.01 19.03 -17.12
C PRO A 9 -3.99 17.50 -17.25
N TYR A 10 -3.52 17.02 -18.40
CA TYR A 10 -3.32 15.60 -18.71
C TYR A 10 -1.88 15.31 -19.10
N TYR A 11 -1.38 14.15 -18.69
CA TYR A 11 -0.19 13.54 -19.27
C TYR A 11 -0.56 12.69 -20.48
N LYS A 12 -0.05 13.07 -21.66
CA LYS A 12 -0.20 12.34 -22.92
C LYS A 12 0.91 11.29 -23.10
N VAL A 13 0.50 10.04 -23.25
CA VAL A 13 1.28 8.93 -23.82
C VAL A 13 0.95 8.84 -25.30
N SER A 14 1.91 9.22 -26.14
CA SER A 14 1.76 9.17 -27.60
C SER A 14 2.13 7.79 -28.16
N ASN A 15 1.55 7.41 -29.29
CA ASN A 15 1.85 6.14 -29.97
C ASN A 15 1.64 4.91 -29.06
N ALA A 16 0.60 4.92 -28.23
CA ALA A 16 0.31 3.86 -27.27
C ALA A 16 0.15 2.47 -27.93
N GLN A 17 -0.23 2.41 -29.22
CA GLN A 17 -0.31 1.17 -30.00
C GLN A 17 1.04 0.47 -30.19
N LYS A 18 2.16 1.17 -29.98
CA LYS A 18 3.52 0.59 -30.06
C LYS A 18 3.98 -0.01 -28.72
N LEU A 19 3.23 0.21 -27.64
CA LEU A 19 3.51 -0.33 -26.32
C LEU A 19 2.72 -1.63 -26.11
N ALA A 20 3.25 -2.53 -25.28
CA ALA A 20 2.44 -3.63 -24.78
C ALA A 20 1.27 -3.08 -23.95
N PRO A 21 0.09 -3.73 -23.97
CA PRO A 21 -1.02 -3.31 -23.14
C PRO A 21 -0.63 -3.23 -21.66
N PHE A 22 -0.94 -2.11 -21.02
CA PHE A 22 -0.63 -1.86 -19.62
C PHE A 22 -1.88 -1.43 -18.85
N PHE A 23 -1.86 -1.68 -17.54
CA PHE A 23 -3.01 -1.49 -16.67
C PHE A 23 -3.09 -0.05 -16.16
N ILE A 24 -4.30 0.51 -16.16
CA ILE A 24 -4.64 1.89 -15.80
C ILE A 24 -5.72 1.86 -14.72
N GLN A 25 -5.51 2.63 -13.66
CA GLN A 25 -6.52 2.88 -12.64
C GLN A 25 -7.05 4.32 -12.76
N VAL A 26 -8.36 4.49 -12.62
CA VAL A 26 -9.00 5.81 -12.51
C VAL A 26 -9.60 5.94 -11.11
N VAL A 27 -9.25 7.02 -10.44
CA VAL A 27 -9.62 7.29 -9.05
C VAL A 27 -10.90 8.15 -9.01
N SER A 28 -11.69 8.03 -7.95
CA SER A 28 -12.79 8.95 -7.67
C SER A 28 -12.66 9.49 -6.24
N SER A 29 -13.33 10.61 -5.96
CA SER A 29 -13.52 11.12 -4.59
C SER A 29 -14.60 10.37 -3.82
N ASN A 30 -15.19 9.32 -4.41
CA ASN A 30 -16.35 8.61 -3.91
C ASN A 30 -16.13 7.08 -3.99
N ASP A 31 -17.20 6.30 -4.02
CA ASP A 31 -17.15 4.84 -3.99
C ASP A 31 -17.01 4.20 -5.39
N ILE A 32 -16.95 4.98 -6.47
CA ILE A 32 -16.74 4.48 -7.83
C ILE A 32 -15.30 4.02 -8.00
N TRP A 33 -15.13 2.83 -8.57
CA TRP A 33 -13.84 2.29 -8.99
C TRP A 33 -13.87 1.97 -10.49
N LEU A 34 -12.78 2.28 -11.17
CA LEU A 34 -12.60 1.96 -12.59
C LEU A 34 -11.16 1.52 -12.85
N PHE A 35 -11.06 0.37 -13.49
CA PHE A 35 -9.81 -0.25 -13.90
C PHE A 35 -9.89 -0.58 -15.38
N MET A 36 -8.87 -0.24 -16.14
CA MET A 36 -8.86 -0.51 -17.57
C MET A 36 -7.47 -0.87 -18.08
N SER A 37 -7.40 -1.46 -19.26
CA SER A 37 -6.18 -1.63 -20.01
C SER A 37 -6.01 -0.49 -21.02
N SER A 38 -4.76 -0.19 -21.36
CA SER A 38 -4.40 0.77 -22.40
C SER A 38 -4.94 0.41 -23.80
N ASN A 39 -5.40 -0.83 -24.00
CA ASN A 39 -6.06 -1.26 -25.23
C ASN A 39 -7.59 -1.05 -25.25
N GLY A 40 -8.19 -0.64 -24.12
CA GLY A 40 -9.61 -0.35 -23.99
C GLY A 40 -10.41 -1.30 -23.10
N GLY A 41 -9.90 -2.50 -22.78
CA GLY A 41 -10.60 -3.44 -21.89
C GLY A 41 -10.87 -2.82 -20.52
N VAL A 42 -12.07 -2.97 -19.98
CA VAL A 42 -12.52 -2.23 -18.78
C VAL A 42 -13.28 -3.10 -17.78
N THR A 43 -13.04 -2.85 -16.49
CA THR A 43 -13.91 -3.27 -15.39
C THR A 43 -14.17 -2.09 -14.47
N ALA A 44 -15.42 -1.91 -14.04
CA ALA A 44 -15.81 -0.76 -13.23
C ALA A 44 -17.03 -1.09 -12.37
N GLY A 45 -17.27 -0.27 -11.36
CA GLY A 45 -18.41 -0.41 -10.46
C GLY A 45 -18.36 0.57 -9.29
N ARG A 46 -19.14 0.27 -8.26
CA ARG A 46 -19.14 1.01 -6.98
C ARG A 46 -18.74 0.11 -5.84
N LYS A 47 -18.21 0.67 -4.75
CA LYS A 47 -17.89 0.04 -3.48
C LYS A 47 -16.87 -1.13 -3.55
N ASN A 48 -17.19 -2.23 -4.21
CA ASN A 48 -16.33 -3.41 -4.32
C ASN A 48 -16.62 -4.20 -5.60
N SER A 49 -15.86 -5.27 -5.83
CA SER A 49 -15.92 -6.12 -7.02
C SER A 49 -17.25 -6.86 -7.23
N THR A 50 -18.16 -6.92 -6.25
CA THR A 50 -19.48 -7.55 -6.42
C THR A 50 -20.55 -6.59 -6.94
N GLN A 51 -20.31 -5.28 -6.83
CA GLN A 51 -21.16 -4.23 -7.41
C GLN A 51 -20.49 -3.67 -8.66
N ASN A 52 -20.28 -4.56 -9.62
CA ASN A 52 -19.65 -4.27 -10.89
C ASN A 52 -20.71 -4.01 -11.98
N ILE A 53 -20.33 -3.23 -12.99
CA ILE A 53 -21.11 -3.06 -14.23
C ILE A 53 -20.48 -3.76 -15.42
N PHE A 54 -19.18 -4.05 -15.33
CA PHE A 54 -18.42 -4.86 -16.27
C PHE A 54 -17.70 -5.98 -15.51
N PRO A 55 -17.50 -7.16 -16.10
CA PRO A 55 -16.88 -8.30 -15.42
C PRO A 55 -15.55 -7.95 -14.73
N TYR A 56 -15.45 -8.27 -13.44
CA TYR A 56 -14.20 -8.11 -12.69
C TYR A 56 -13.29 -9.31 -12.92
N THR A 57 -12.19 -9.10 -13.65
CA THR A 57 -11.21 -10.13 -14.02
C THR A 57 -9.80 -9.73 -13.58
N THR A 58 -8.82 -10.62 -13.76
CA THR A 58 -7.41 -10.31 -13.55
C THR A 58 -6.86 -9.43 -14.69
N ASN A 59 -5.82 -8.65 -14.41
CA ASN A 59 -5.31 -7.66 -15.35
C ASN A 59 -4.80 -8.25 -16.69
N ASP A 60 -4.31 -9.49 -16.70
CA ASP A 60 -3.93 -10.21 -17.92
C ASP A 60 -5.12 -10.49 -18.83
N LYS A 61 -6.26 -10.91 -18.26
CA LYS A 61 -7.52 -11.08 -19.00
C LYS A 61 -8.03 -9.74 -19.50
N LEU A 62 -7.95 -8.69 -18.69
CA LEU A 62 -8.34 -7.34 -19.07
C LEU A 62 -7.51 -6.79 -20.25
N ASN A 63 -6.19 -7.07 -20.26
CA ASN A 63 -5.28 -6.71 -21.34
C ASN A 63 -5.54 -7.45 -22.65
N LEU A 64 -6.34 -8.51 -22.63
CA LEU A 64 -6.74 -9.28 -23.81
C LEU A 64 -8.21 -9.05 -24.18
N ASP A 65 -8.94 -8.28 -23.37
CA ASP A 65 -10.36 -8.06 -23.55
C ASP A 65 -10.61 -6.87 -24.47
N TYR A 66 -11.02 -7.17 -25.70
CA TYR A 66 -11.53 -6.19 -26.65
C TYR A 66 -13.06 -6.17 -26.68
N GLU A 67 -13.73 -7.13 -26.03
CA GLU A 67 -15.15 -7.42 -26.18
C GLU A 67 -16.04 -6.75 -25.13
N THR A 68 -15.45 -6.31 -24.01
CA THR A 68 -16.12 -5.62 -22.91
C THR A 68 -15.84 -4.12 -22.93
N GLY A 69 -16.86 -3.30 -22.73
CA GLY A 69 -16.73 -1.84 -22.68
C GLY A 69 -16.96 -1.18 -24.02
N SER A 70 -16.22 -0.10 -24.30
CA SER A 70 -16.45 0.77 -25.47
C SER A 70 -16.27 0.01 -26.79
N LYS A 71 -17.30 0.08 -27.65
CA LYS A 71 -17.28 -0.46 -29.01
C LYS A 71 -17.85 0.59 -29.96
N THR A 72 -17.08 0.93 -30.99
CA THR A 72 -17.44 2.00 -31.93
C THR A 72 -17.13 1.56 -33.35
N ILE A 73 -18.09 1.75 -34.24
CA ILE A 73 -18.00 1.42 -35.65
C ILE A 73 -18.53 2.62 -36.43
N VAL A 74 -17.73 3.10 -37.37
CA VAL A 74 -18.00 4.30 -38.14
C VAL A 74 -18.00 3.92 -39.62
N LYS A 75 -19.15 4.10 -40.26
CA LYS A 75 -19.33 3.91 -41.69
C LYS A 75 -19.35 5.26 -42.38
N ILE A 76 -18.49 5.42 -43.38
CA ILE A 76 -18.26 6.67 -44.10
C ILE A 76 -18.16 6.29 -45.56
N ASP A 77 -19.11 6.76 -46.37
CA ASP A 77 -19.27 6.30 -47.74
C ASP A 77 -19.39 4.75 -47.76
N ASP A 78 -18.50 4.06 -48.49
CA ASP A 78 -18.39 2.60 -48.54
C ASP A 78 -17.29 2.02 -47.60
N ILE A 79 -16.69 2.86 -46.76
CA ILE A 79 -15.57 2.50 -45.88
C ILE A 79 -16.06 2.27 -44.45
N MET A 80 -15.52 1.22 -43.82
CA MET A 80 -15.80 0.89 -42.42
C MET A 80 -14.54 1.09 -41.56
N TRP A 81 -14.61 1.98 -40.59
CA TRP A 81 -13.57 2.19 -39.59
C TRP A 81 -14.06 1.72 -38.21
N GLN A 82 -13.24 0.95 -37.52
CA GLN A 82 -13.52 0.44 -36.18
C GLN A 82 -12.37 0.89 -35.26
N PRO A 83 -12.46 2.08 -34.64
CA PRO A 83 -11.46 2.56 -33.71
C PRO A 83 -11.16 1.54 -32.62
N PHE A 84 -9.91 1.45 -32.17
CA PHE A 84 -9.44 0.57 -31.09
C PHE A 84 -9.48 -0.94 -31.35
N GLU A 85 -10.10 -1.40 -32.43
CA GLU A 85 -10.04 -2.80 -32.85
C GLU A 85 -8.61 -3.27 -33.15
N GLN A 86 -8.32 -4.54 -32.86
CA GLN A 86 -6.97 -5.08 -32.98
C GLN A 86 -6.45 -5.02 -34.43
N GLY A 87 -7.33 -5.25 -35.41
CA GLY A 87 -6.99 -5.25 -36.83
C GLY A 87 -6.84 -3.86 -37.47
N ALA A 88 -7.15 -2.76 -36.77
CA ALA A 88 -7.15 -1.41 -37.35
C ALA A 88 -5.74 -0.98 -37.82
N VAL A 89 -4.71 -1.31 -37.05
CA VAL A 89 -3.29 -0.96 -37.34
C VAL A 89 -2.77 -1.59 -38.64
N ALA A 90 -3.40 -2.69 -39.10
CA ALA A 90 -3.05 -3.33 -40.36
C ALA A 90 -3.80 -2.75 -41.57
N LYS A 91 -4.87 -1.97 -41.34
CA LYS A 91 -5.76 -1.45 -42.38
C LYS A 91 -5.56 0.02 -42.69
N TYR A 92 -5.20 0.83 -41.68
CA TYR A 92 -5.11 2.27 -41.79
C TYR A 92 -3.80 2.79 -41.16
N ASP A 93 -3.32 3.95 -41.63
CA ASP A 93 -2.32 4.73 -40.89
C ASP A 93 -2.98 5.39 -39.68
N ILE A 94 -2.70 4.86 -38.49
CA ILE A 94 -3.33 5.28 -37.24
C ILE A 94 -2.33 5.65 -36.16
N THR A 95 -2.74 6.58 -35.30
CA THR A 95 -2.04 6.91 -34.06
C THR A 95 -2.99 6.76 -32.88
N ARG A 96 -2.62 5.92 -31.91
CA ARG A 96 -3.34 5.85 -30.63
C ARG A 96 -2.62 6.66 -29.56
N ASN A 97 -3.37 7.46 -28.83
CA ASN A 97 -2.86 8.24 -27.70
C ASN A 97 -3.69 7.92 -26.45
N ILE A 98 -3.04 7.99 -25.28
CA ILE A 98 -3.69 7.89 -23.98
C ILE A 98 -3.38 9.14 -23.20
N TYR A 99 -4.42 9.72 -22.60
CA TYR A 99 -4.29 10.90 -21.75
C TYR A 99 -4.75 10.51 -20.36
N LYS A 100 -3.88 10.69 -19.36
CA LYS A 100 -4.23 10.48 -17.94
C LYS A 100 -4.26 11.83 -17.24
N SER A 101 -5.38 12.15 -16.59
CA SER A 101 -5.50 13.38 -15.80
C SER A 101 -4.40 13.40 -14.74
N CYS A 102 -3.77 14.56 -14.53
CA CYS A 102 -2.79 14.73 -13.46
C CYS A 102 -3.44 14.62 -12.06
N TYR A 103 -4.77 14.65 -11.98
CA TYR A 103 -5.54 14.36 -10.76
C TYR A 103 -5.95 12.89 -10.61
N SER A 104 -5.52 12.05 -11.56
CA SER A 104 -5.79 10.62 -11.63
C SER A 104 -7.25 10.19 -11.76
N ASN A 105 -8.18 11.13 -11.94
CA ASN A 105 -9.62 10.91 -11.92
C ASN A 105 -10.30 10.77 -13.29
N SER A 106 -9.53 10.86 -14.37
CA SER A 106 -10.02 10.75 -15.74
C SER A 106 -8.97 10.17 -16.66
N VAL A 107 -9.41 9.45 -17.69
CA VAL A 107 -8.58 8.90 -18.75
C VAL A 107 -9.26 9.04 -20.10
N ILE A 108 -8.49 9.36 -21.13
CA ILE A 108 -8.96 9.48 -22.52
C ILE A 108 -8.15 8.52 -23.39
N LEU A 109 -8.84 7.71 -24.18
CA LEU A 109 -8.25 6.93 -25.26
C LEU A 109 -8.62 7.60 -26.58
N GLU A 110 -7.65 7.84 -27.44
CA GLU A 110 -7.82 8.49 -28.74
C GLU A 110 -7.20 7.64 -29.84
N GLU A 111 -7.91 7.49 -30.96
CA GLU A 111 -7.36 6.99 -32.22
C GLU A 111 -7.57 8.04 -33.31
N VAL A 112 -6.45 8.49 -33.89
CA VAL A 112 -6.42 9.33 -35.08
C VAL A 112 -6.22 8.40 -36.28
N ASN A 113 -7.13 8.45 -37.24
CA ASN A 113 -7.00 7.79 -38.53
C ASN A 113 -6.59 8.82 -39.58
N HIS A 114 -5.33 8.74 -40.02
CA HIS A 114 -4.72 9.72 -40.92
C HIS A 114 -5.24 9.59 -42.35
N ASP A 115 -5.59 8.38 -42.78
CA ASP A 115 -6.15 8.13 -44.12
C ASP A 115 -7.54 8.76 -44.27
N LEU A 116 -8.35 8.69 -43.21
CA LEU A 116 -9.69 9.25 -43.19
C LEU A 116 -9.73 10.71 -42.70
N GLN A 117 -8.65 11.20 -42.10
CA GLN A 117 -8.57 12.51 -41.44
C GLN A 117 -9.60 12.68 -40.32
N LEU A 118 -9.85 11.59 -39.60
CA LEU A 118 -10.82 11.52 -38.53
C LEU A 118 -10.18 11.10 -37.22
N THR A 119 -10.69 11.64 -36.13
CA THR A 119 -10.29 11.27 -34.78
C THR A 119 -11.50 10.83 -34.00
N TYR A 120 -11.38 9.69 -33.33
CA TYR A 120 -12.35 9.23 -32.35
C TYR A 120 -11.64 9.11 -31.01
N SER A 121 -12.25 9.65 -29.97
CA SER A 121 -11.80 9.46 -28.60
C SER A 121 -12.96 9.20 -27.66
N TYR A 122 -12.66 8.53 -26.56
CA TYR A 122 -13.58 8.41 -25.45
C TYR A 122 -12.89 8.69 -24.12
N LYS A 123 -13.61 9.38 -23.24
CA LYS A 123 -13.18 9.78 -21.91
C LYS A 123 -14.00 9.06 -20.85
N TYR A 124 -13.35 8.47 -19.85
CA TYR A 124 -14.00 7.92 -18.67
C TYR A 124 -13.83 8.84 -17.47
N GLU A 125 -14.94 9.22 -16.86
CA GLU A 125 -15.04 10.06 -15.66
C GLU A 125 -16.04 9.46 -14.66
N SER A 126 -16.03 9.94 -13.42
CA SER A 126 -16.97 9.54 -12.38
C SER A 126 -17.87 10.70 -11.96
N SER A 127 -19.16 10.44 -11.83
CA SER A 127 -20.15 11.28 -11.16
C SER A 127 -20.67 10.51 -9.94
N GLU A 128 -20.57 11.10 -8.75
CA GLU A 128 -21.03 10.47 -7.51
C GLU A 128 -22.53 10.13 -7.53
N ILE A 129 -23.34 11.02 -8.13
CA ILE A 129 -24.80 10.89 -8.20
C ILE A 129 -25.22 9.99 -9.35
N TYR A 130 -24.57 10.12 -10.52
CA TYR A 130 -25.03 9.51 -11.76
C TYR A 130 -24.21 8.30 -12.21
N GLY A 131 -23.10 7.98 -11.54
CA GLY A 131 -22.28 6.82 -11.80
C GLY A 131 -21.08 7.09 -12.72
N ILE A 132 -20.75 6.12 -13.57
CA ILE A 132 -19.63 6.16 -14.50
C ILE A 132 -20.08 6.83 -15.80
N VAL A 133 -19.30 7.78 -16.29
CA VAL A 133 -19.61 8.54 -17.51
C VAL A 133 -18.54 8.26 -18.57
N LYS A 134 -18.97 7.75 -19.73
CA LYS A 134 -18.15 7.59 -20.93
C LYS A 134 -18.57 8.65 -21.95
N THR A 135 -17.71 9.63 -22.19
CA THR A 135 -17.96 10.69 -23.17
C THR A 135 -17.24 10.35 -24.48
N SER A 136 -18.00 10.17 -25.55
CA SER A 136 -17.50 9.97 -26.91
C SER A 136 -17.30 11.31 -27.60
N LYS A 137 -16.19 11.45 -28.32
CA LYS A 137 -15.91 12.62 -29.16
C LYS A 137 -15.40 12.18 -30.53
N PHE A 138 -15.99 12.76 -31.56
CA PHE A 138 -15.57 12.56 -32.94
C PHE A 138 -15.20 13.90 -33.55
N THR A 139 -14.05 13.98 -34.21
CA THR A 139 -13.52 15.19 -34.83
C THR A 139 -13.18 14.91 -36.29
N ASN A 140 -13.60 15.82 -37.18
CA ASN A 140 -13.24 15.77 -38.60
C ASN A 140 -12.21 16.85 -38.94
N ALA A 141 -11.01 16.45 -39.32
CA ALA A 141 -9.96 17.37 -39.77
C ALA A 141 -9.92 17.55 -41.30
N GLY A 142 -10.69 16.74 -42.04
CA GLY A 142 -10.80 16.79 -43.49
C GLY A 142 -12.05 17.51 -43.98
N GLU A 143 -12.47 17.18 -45.21
CA GLU A 143 -13.69 17.73 -45.81
C GLU A 143 -14.95 17.27 -45.07
N SER A 144 -16.02 18.07 -45.11
CA SER A 144 -17.31 17.71 -44.52
C SER A 144 -17.84 16.39 -45.08
N ARG A 145 -18.17 15.45 -44.19
CA ARG A 145 -18.67 14.11 -44.57
C ARG A 145 -19.89 13.73 -43.75
N GLU A 146 -20.74 12.91 -44.36
CA GLU A 146 -21.81 12.22 -43.66
C GLU A 146 -21.25 10.90 -43.12
N VAL A 147 -21.50 10.63 -41.83
CA VAL A 147 -21.01 9.44 -41.15
C VAL A 147 -22.17 8.76 -40.43
N GLU A 148 -22.25 7.44 -40.53
CA GLU A 148 -23.15 6.60 -39.76
C GLU A 148 -22.33 5.92 -38.66
N ILE A 149 -22.71 6.15 -37.39
CA ILE A 149 -21.94 5.74 -36.22
C ILE A 149 -22.80 4.80 -35.37
N LEU A 150 -22.31 3.57 -35.20
CA LEU A 150 -22.73 2.69 -34.12
C LEU A 150 -21.73 2.82 -32.97
N ASP A 151 -22.15 3.38 -31.86
CA ASP A 151 -21.30 3.53 -30.66
C ASP A 151 -22.02 3.01 -29.42
N GLY A 152 -21.28 2.40 -28.52
CA GLY A 152 -21.89 1.81 -27.34
C GLY A 152 -20.92 1.10 -26.41
N LEU A 153 -21.54 0.31 -25.53
CA LEU A 153 -20.89 -0.44 -24.48
C LEU A 153 -21.35 -1.89 -24.53
N SER A 154 -20.40 -2.82 -24.60
CA SER A 154 -20.65 -4.25 -24.67
C SER A 154 -20.41 -4.93 -23.31
N ASN A 155 -21.12 -6.04 -23.09
CA ASN A 155 -20.97 -6.93 -21.94
C ASN A 155 -21.25 -6.24 -20.58
N ILE A 156 -22.31 -5.43 -20.55
CA ILE A 156 -22.84 -4.85 -19.32
C ILE A 156 -23.41 -5.99 -18.46
N LEU A 157 -23.08 -6.00 -17.17
CA LEU A 157 -23.60 -6.98 -16.22
C LEU A 157 -24.84 -6.46 -15.51
N PRO A 158 -25.82 -7.34 -15.22
CA PRO A 158 -26.88 -7.00 -14.29
C PRO A 158 -26.36 -6.99 -12.85
N TYR A 159 -27.13 -6.36 -11.95
CA TYR A 159 -26.81 -6.35 -10.53
C TYR A 159 -26.81 -7.77 -9.93
N GLY A 160 -25.95 -8.00 -8.93
CA GLY A 160 -25.91 -9.26 -8.17
C GLY A 160 -24.97 -10.33 -8.72
N VAL A 161 -24.32 -10.10 -9.85
CA VAL A 161 -23.33 -11.02 -10.43
C VAL A 161 -21.94 -10.78 -9.81
N ASN A 162 -21.53 -11.68 -8.90
CA ASN A 162 -20.21 -11.60 -8.28
C ASN A 162 -19.09 -12.18 -9.18
N GLN A 163 -17.83 -11.91 -8.80
CA GLN A 163 -16.63 -12.31 -9.53
C GLN A 163 -16.56 -13.83 -9.76
N THR A 164 -16.80 -14.65 -8.74
CA THR A 164 -16.72 -16.11 -8.82
C THR A 164 -17.71 -16.64 -9.84
N LEU A 165 -18.98 -16.21 -9.73
CA LEU A 165 -20.03 -16.65 -10.62
C LEU A 165 -19.74 -16.24 -12.08
N GLN A 166 -19.30 -15.00 -12.29
CA GLN A 166 -18.98 -14.49 -13.62
C GLN A 166 -17.77 -15.19 -14.26
N ASN A 167 -16.71 -15.44 -13.49
CA ASN A 167 -15.48 -16.00 -14.04
C ASN A 167 -15.55 -17.51 -14.25
N ASP A 168 -16.32 -18.22 -13.42
CA ASP A 168 -16.37 -19.68 -13.45
C ASP A 168 -17.61 -20.21 -14.21
N ARG A 169 -18.69 -19.43 -14.26
CA ARG A 169 -20.01 -19.88 -14.73
C ARG A 169 -20.76 -18.82 -15.56
N SER A 170 -20.06 -18.00 -16.35
CA SER A 170 -20.67 -16.91 -17.14
C SER A 170 -21.84 -17.33 -18.04
N THR A 171 -21.78 -18.51 -18.67
CA THR A 171 -22.87 -19.03 -19.52
C THR A 171 -24.15 -19.34 -18.72
N LEU A 172 -24.00 -19.76 -17.46
CA LEU A 172 -25.12 -19.90 -16.54
C LEU A 172 -25.68 -18.52 -16.19
N VAL A 173 -24.83 -17.53 -15.94
CA VAL A 173 -25.28 -16.15 -15.68
C VAL A 173 -26.09 -15.62 -16.86
N ASP A 174 -25.60 -15.81 -18.09
CA ASP A 174 -26.27 -15.36 -19.31
C ASP A 174 -27.73 -15.85 -19.38
N ALA A 175 -28.00 -17.11 -18.98
CA ALA A 175 -29.34 -17.68 -18.98
C ALA A 175 -30.35 -16.95 -18.07
N TYR A 176 -29.88 -16.16 -17.10
CA TYR A 176 -30.71 -15.40 -16.16
C TYR A 176 -30.76 -13.90 -16.47
N LYS A 177 -30.00 -13.42 -17.46
CA LYS A 177 -29.97 -11.98 -17.80
C LYS A 177 -31.29 -11.54 -18.42
N ALA A 178 -31.77 -10.38 -17.98
CA ALA A 178 -32.82 -9.60 -18.61
C ALA A 178 -32.29 -8.17 -18.85
N SER A 179 -32.45 -7.67 -20.08
CA SER A 179 -32.12 -6.29 -20.43
C SER A 179 -33.35 -5.66 -21.05
N GLU A 180 -33.81 -4.54 -20.49
CA GLU A 180 -35.08 -3.90 -20.82
C GLU A 180 -34.86 -2.41 -21.11
N LEU A 181 -35.49 -1.88 -22.16
CA LEU A 181 -35.46 -0.46 -22.53
C LEU A 181 -36.74 0.22 -22.07
N GLU A 182 -36.61 1.11 -21.11
CA GLU A 182 -37.66 1.99 -20.60
C GLU A 182 -37.60 3.36 -21.30
N GLY A 183 -38.75 3.85 -21.74
CA GLY A 183 -38.81 5.01 -22.64
C GLY A 183 -37.97 4.80 -23.92
N ASP A 184 -37.24 5.82 -24.36
CA ASP A 184 -36.40 5.73 -25.57
C ASP A 184 -34.90 5.64 -25.28
N ARG A 185 -34.50 5.70 -24.00
CA ARG A 185 -33.07 5.88 -23.62
C ARG A 185 -32.61 5.08 -22.41
N LEU A 186 -33.47 4.70 -21.47
CA LEU A 186 -33.02 4.09 -20.23
C LEU A 186 -33.02 2.57 -20.36
N ALA A 187 -31.85 1.95 -20.33
CA ALA A 187 -31.73 0.50 -20.24
C ALA A 187 -31.58 0.05 -18.78
N ILE A 188 -32.27 -1.02 -18.43
CA ILE A 188 -32.29 -1.67 -17.13
C ILE A 188 -31.75 -3.09 -17.30
N TYR A 189 -30.75 -3.46 -16.49
CA TYR A 189 -30.09 -4.78 -16.52
C TYR A 189 -30.30 -5.50 -15.19
N SER A 190 -31.08 -6.58 -15.22
CA SER A 190 -31.43 -7.36 -14.04
C SER A 190 -31.15 -8.86 -14.25
N LEU A 191 -31.16 -9.61 -13.16
CA LEU A 191 -31.31 -11.06 -13.22
C LEU A 191 -32.79 -11.37 -13.02
N THR A 192 -33.31 -12.36 -13.74
CA THR A 192 -34.69 -12.85 -13.54
C THR A 192 -34.92 -13.37 -12.11
N THR A 193 -33.87 -13.86 -11.46
CA THR A 193 -33.84 -14.23 -10.04
C THR A 193 -32.37 -14.28 -9.56
N THR A 194 -32.13 -14.25 -8.26
CA THR A 194 -30.78 -14.41 -7.71
C THR A 194 -30.31 -15.86 -7.92
N ILE A 195 -29.20 -16.03 -8.63
CA ILE A 195 -28.63 -17.35 -8.93
C ILE A 195 -28.13 -18.01 -7.65
N ASN A 196 -28.78 -19.11 -7.27
CA ASN A 196 -28.43 -19.89 -6.09
C ASN A 196 -28.83 -21.37 -6.28
N ASP A 197 -28.24 -22.28 -5.50
CA ASP A 197 -28.48 -23.73 -5.58
C ASP A 197 -29.53 -24.22 -4.56
N THR A 198 -30.16 -23.31 -3.81
CA THR A 198 -31.20 -23.65 -2.85
C THR A 198 -32.56 -23.67 -3.55
N PRO A 199 -33.50 -24.54 -3.14
CA PRO A 199 -34.84 -24.59 -3.73
C PRO A 199 -35.74 -23.40 -3.29
N ASN A 200 -35.16 -22.36 -2.69
CA ASN A 200 -35.89 -21.22 -2.17
C ASN A 200 -35.97 -20.11 -3.23
N PRO A 201 -37.12 -19.42 -3.35
CA PRO A 201 -37.21 -18.22 -4.18
C PRO A 201 -36.36 -17.11 -3.58
N ILE A 202 -35.48 -16.51 -4.39
CA ILE A 202 -34.65 -15.37 -4.00
C ILE A 202 -34.76 -14.29 -5.08
N GLU A 203 -35.66 -13.34 -4.87
CA GLU A 203 -35.95 -12.29 -5.85
C GLU A 203 -34.77 -11.34 -6.07
N MET A 204 -34.57 -10.91 -7.31
CA MET A 204 -33.63 -9.84 -7.65
C MET A 204 -34.41 -8.52 -7.76
N MET A 205 -34.29 -7.67 -6.73
CA MET A 205 -35.07 -6.43 -6.62
C MET A 205 -34.26 -5.17 -6.98
N LYS A 206 -33.10 -5.36 -7.61
CA LYS A 206 -32.19 -4.29 -8.02
C LYS A 206 -31.66 -4.55 -9.43
N ALA A 207 -31.31 -3.47 -10.13
CA ALA A 207 -30.75 -3.52 -11.47
C ALA A 207 -29.57 -2.56 -11.64
N ASN A 208 -28.72 -2.85 -12.62
CA ASN A 208 -27.79 -1.85 -13.15
C ASN A 208 -28.49 -1.09 -14.27
N VAL A 209 -28.03 0.13 -14.57
CA VAL A 209 -28.69 1.02 -15.53
C VAL A 209 -27.69 1.62 -16.51
N ALA A 210 -28.15 1.93 -17.73
CA ALA A 210 -27.40 2.74 -18.68
C ALA A 210 -28.34 3.66 -19.48
N TYR A 211 -27.90 4.86 -19.78
CA TYR A 211 -28.60 5.80 -20.67
C TYR A 211 -27.60 6.72 -21.38
N ASN A 212 -28.09 7.61 -22.24
CA ASN A 212 -27.22 8.47 -23.02
C ASN A 212 -27.78 9.89 -23.22
N THR A 213 -26.88 10.82 -23.55
CA THR A 213 -27.22 12.24 -23.74
C THR A 213 -27.65 12.59 -25.16
N LEU A 214 -27.49 11.66 -26.12
CA LEU A 214 -27.89 11.87 -27.52
C LEU A 214 -29.27 11.27 -27.76
N SER A 215 -30.12 11.97 -28.52
CA SER A 215 -31.39 11.39 -28.95
C SER A 215 -31.11 10.45 -30.13
N SER A 216 -31.13 9.14 -29.91
CA SER A 216 -30.82 8.13 -30.94
C SER A 216 -31.50 6.79 -30.64
N GLU A 217 -31.54 5.94 -31.67
CA GLU A 217 -32.06 4.58 -31.57
C GLU A 217 -31.17 3.71 -30.70
N VAL A 218 -31.74 3.03 -29.68
CA VAL A 218 -30.99 2.20 -28.71
C VAL A 218 -31.13 0.71 -29.03
N HIS A 219 -30.02 -0.03 -28.95
CA HIS A 219 -29.96 -1.47 -29.12
C HIS A 219 -29.33 -2.15 -27.89
N LEU A 220 -29.98 -3.19 -27.38
CA LEU A 220 -29.58 -3.87 -26.14
C LEU A 220 -28.70 -5.12 -26.36
N ASN A 221 -28.68 -5.67 -27.57
CA ASN A 221 -27.96 -6.90 -27.89
C ASN A 221 -26.62 -6.57 -28.58
N PRO A 222 -25.46 -7.00 -28.04
CA PRO A 222 -24.15 -6.80 -28.67
C PRO A 222 -24.01 -7.36 -30.09
N ASP A 223 -24.86 -8.32 -30.54
CA ASP A 223 -24.88 -8.79 -31.93
C ASP A 223 -25.21 -7.67 -32.94
N VAL A 224 -25.73 -6.53 -32.47
CA VAL A 224 -25.91 -5.32 -33.29
C VAL A 224 -24.62 -4.89 -34.00
N VAL A 225 -23.45 -5.09 -33.39
CA VAL A 225 -22.15 -4.78 -34.00
C VAL A 225 -21.92 -5.62 -35.26
N ARG A 226 -22.13 -6.94 -35.17
CA ARG A 226 -21.99 -7.85 -36.33
C ARG A 226 -23.00 -7.49 -37.42
N LYS A 227 -24.25 -7.24 -37.04
CA LYS A 227 -25.33 -6.87 -37.98
C LYS A 227 -25.02 -5.57 -38.71
N PHE A 228 -24.55 -4.54 -38.00
CA PHE A 228 -24.16 -3.26 -38.58
C PHE A 228 -23.01 -3.41 -39.58
N ILE A 229 -21.95 -4.15 -39.21
CA ILE A 229 -20.82 -4.43 -40.10
C ILE A 229 -21.27 -5.19 -41.36
N ALA A 230 -22.20 -6.13 -41.23
CA ALA A 230 -22.73 -6.92 -42.33
C ALA A 230 -23.77 -6.18 -43.20
N GLY A 231 -24.20 -4.97 -42.81
CA GLY A 231 -25.32 -4.27 -43.44
C GLY A 231 -26.66 -5.01 -43.28
N GLU A 232 -26.78 -5.84 -42.25
CA GLU A 232 -28.02 -6.54 -41.89
C GLU A 232 -28.97 -5.61 -41.15
N LYS A 233 -30.25 -5.98 -41.08
CA LYS A 233 -31.26 -5.26 -40.29
C LYS A 233 -30.89 -5.31 -38.81
N LEU A 234 -30.76 -4.14 -38.17
CA LEU A 234 -30.45 -4.01 -36.75
C LEU A 234 -31.60 -4.52 -35.87
N ASP A 235 -31.25 -5.03 -34.69
CA ASP A 235 -32.21 -5.53 -33.72
C ASP A 235 -32.83 -4.36 -32.95
N MET A 236 -34.15 -4.28 -33.00
CA MET A 236 -34.97 -3.20 -32.42
C MET A 236 -35.73 -3.66 -31.19
N SER A 237 -35.38 -4.83 -30.66
CA SER A 237 -36.03 -5.40 -29.49
C SER A 237 -35.82 -4.50 -28.28
N ARG A 238 -36.92 -4.12 -27.63
CA ARG A 238 -36.92 -3.35 -26.38
C ARG A 238 -36.54 -4.22 -25.18
N GLU A 239 -36.54 -5.54 -25.33
CA GLU A 239 -36.25 -6.51 -24.28
C GLU A 239 -35.38 -7.63 -24.87
N THR A 240 -34.41 -8.09 -24.09
CA THR A 240 -33.57 -9.25 -24.44
C THR A 240 -33.36 -10.12 -23.22
N TYR A 241 -33.39 -11.44 -23.41
CA TYR A 241 -33.29 -12.44 -22.33
C TYR A 241 -32.27 -13.51 -22.70
N GLY A 242 -31.55 -14.03 -21.71
CA GLY A 242 -30.70 -15.21 -21.93
C GLY A 242 -29.43 -14.94 -22.76
N THR A 243 -29.03 -13.68 -22.93
CA THR A 243 -27.90 -13.27 -23.78
C THR A 243 -27.00 -12.28 -23.06
N LYS A 244 -25.79 -12.07 -23.58
CA LYS A 244 -24.95 -10.95 -23.11
C LYS A 244 -25.64 -9.63 -23.41
N SER A 245 -25.55 -8.69 -22.48
CA SER A 245 -26.17 -7.38 -22.60
C SER A 245 -25.20 -6.34 -23.16
N GLY A 246 -25.73 -5.35 -23.87
CA GLY A 246 -25.02 -4.17 -24.34
C GLY A 246 -25.92 -2.94 -24.36
N TYR A 247 -25.32 -1.78 -24.60
CA TYR A 247 -26.03 -0.52 -24.79
C TYR A 247 -25.41 0.22 -25.98
N PHE A 248 -26.08 0.21 -27.12
CA PHE A 248 -25.58 0.83 -28.35
C PHE A 248 -26.56 1.85 -28.88
N ILE A 249 -26.03 2.93 -29.45
CA ILE A 249 -26.80 3.88 -30.23
C ILE A 249 -26.34 3.86 -31.69
N ASN A 250 -27.30 3.96 -32.61
CA ASN A 250 -27.03 4.21 -34.02
C ASN A 250 -27.51 5.61 -34.41
N HIS A 251 -26.65 6.39 -35.06
CA HIS A 251 -27.02 7.71 -35.58
C HIS A 251 -26.20 8.12 -36.79
N THR A 252 -26.82 8.93 -37.66
CA THR A 252 -26.17 9.54 -38.81
C THR A 252 -25.95 11.03 -38.54
N ALA A 253 -24.75 11.52 -38.79
CA ALA A 253 -24.42 12.93 -38.63
C ALA A 253 -23.57 13.43 -39.79
N LYS A 254 -23.81 14.66 -40.23
CA LYS A 254 -22.88 15.40 -41.08
C LYS A 254 -21.92 16.17 -40.20
N ILE A 255 -20.62 15.87 -40.31
CA ILE A 255 -19.59 16.47 -39.48
C ILE A 255 -18.73 17.36 -40.37
N ASN A 256 -18.85 18.69 -40.19
CA ASN A 256 -18.08 19.61 -41.01
C ASN A 256 -16.61 19.63 -40.59
N SER A 257 -15.75 20.13 -41.49
CA SER A 257 -14.34 20.37 -41.20
C SER A 257 -14.18 21.20 -39.92
N GLY A 258 -13.44 20.69 -38.95
CA GLY A 258 -13.16 21.34 -37.68
C GLY A 258 -14.28 21.27 -36.63
N GLU A 259 -15.43 20.65 -36.95
CA GLU A 259 -16.50 20.43 -35.98
C GLU A 259 -16.26 19.16 -35.15
N ASN A 260 -16.83 19.16 -33.94
CA ASN A 260 -16.81 18.03 -33.03
C ASN A 260 -18.24 17.56 -32.77
N LEU A 261 -18.46 16.25 -32.88
CA LEU A 261 -19.66 15.59 -32.38
C LEU A 261 -19.33 14.96 -31.02
N GLN A 262 -20.12 15.25 -30.00
CA GLN A 262 -19.87 14.77 -28.63
C GLN A 262 -21.18 14.35 -27.96
N TYR A 263 -21.15 13.23 -27.26
CA TYR A 263 -22.24 12.69 -26.47
C TYR A 263 -21.71 11.74 -25.40
N SER A 264 -22.52 11.45 -24.38
CA SER A 264 -22.09 10.62 -23.25
C SER A 264 -23.03 9.46 -23.00
N PHE A 265 -22.44 8.35 -22.53
CA PHE A 265 -23.14 7.23 -21.92
C PHE A 265 -22.93 7.30 -20.42
N ILE A 266 -24.02 7.17 -19.67
CA ILE A 266 -23.99 7.18 -18.22
C ILE A 266 -24.42 5.79 -17.75
N LEU A 267 -23.65 5.21 -16.83
CA LEU A 267 -23.93 3.90 -16.27
C LEU A 267 -23.82 3.92 -14.75
N ASP A 268 -24.70 3.21 -14.07
CA ASP A 268 -24.64 3.09 -12.61
C ASP A 268 -25.19 1.74 -12.14
N VAL A 269 -24.91 1.38 -10.89
CA VAL A 269 -25.15 0.04 -10.35
C VAL A 269 -26.13 0.04 -9.18
N GLY A 270 -26.90 -1.04 -9.05
CA GLY A 270 -27.65 -1.37 -7.83
C GLY A 270 -28.87 -0.49 -7.51
N TYR A 271 -29.59 -0.04 -8.54
CA TYR A 271 -30.80 0.74 -8.42
C TYR A 271 -31.97 -0.14 -8.01
N ASP A 272 -32.68 0.26 -6.96
CA ASP A 272 -34.01 -0.28 -6.67
C ASP A 272 -35.09 0.39 -7.55
N HIS A 273 -36.31 -0.14 -7.46
CA HIS A 273 -37.46 0.35 -8.23
C HIS A 273 -37.74 1.85 -7.99
N SER A 274 -37.57 2.35 -6.76
CA SER A 274 -37.81 3.76 -6.45
C SER A 274 -36.75 4.68 -7.06
N GLN A 275 -35.50 4.22 -7.11
CA GLN A 275 -34.41 4.92 -7.78
C GLN A 275 -34.59 4.90 -9.30
N ILE A 276 -35.04 3.79 -9.88
CA ILE A 276 -35.37 3.68 -11.31
C ILE A 276 -36.45 4.68 -11.71
N GLU A 277 -37.55 4.78 -10.97
CA GLU A 277 -38.63 5.74 -11.25
C GLU A 277 -38.16 7.21 -11.20
N ARG A 278 -37.22 7.54 -10.30
CA ARG A 278 -36.59 8.87 -10.28
C ARG A 278 -35.70 9.07 -11.50
N LEU A 279 -34.96 8.04 -11.91
CA LEU A 279 -34.09 8.09 -13.06
C LEU A 279 -34.88 8.22 -14.37
N ILE A 280 -36.03 7.53 -14.51
CA ILE A 280 -36.94 7.66 -15.66
C ILE A 280 -37.30 9.13 -15.85
N LYS A 281 -37.80 9.79 -14.80
CA LYS A 281 -38.15 11.22 -14.85
C LYS A 281 -36.99 12.11 -15.26
N PHE A 282 -35.81 11.89 -14.67
CA PHE A 282 -34.60 12.63 -15.02
C PHE A 282 -34.21 12.46 -16.50
N VAL A 283 -34.30 11.23 -17.04
CA VAL A 283 -33.98 10.94 -18.44
C VAL A 283 -35.03 11.54 -19.39
N GLU A 284 -36.31 11.57 -19.00
CA GLU A 284 -37.41 12.18 -19.74
C GLU A 284 -37.31 13.71 -19.83
N GLU A 285 -36.75 14.37 -18.82
CA GLU A 285 -36.49 15.83 -18.83
C GLU A 285 -35.45 16.23 -19.88
N GLN A 286 -34.55 15.31 -20.25
CA GLN A 286 -33.47 15.50 -21.23
C GLN A 286 -32.49 16.66 -20.94
N ASP A 287 -32.46 17.16 -19.70
CA ASP A 287 -31.42 18.08 -19.22
C ASP A 287 -30.38 17.30 -18.40
N PHE A 288 -29.20 17.11 -19.00
CA PHE A 288 -28.10 16.36 -18.40
C PHE A 288 -27.02 17.27 -17.80
N THR A 289 -27.27 18.58 -17.67
CA THR A 289 -26.28 19.56 -17.20
C THR A 289 -25.73 19.18 -15.82
N SER A 290 -26.59 18.70 -14.93
CA SER A 290 -26.23 18.26 -13.57
C SER A 290 -25.24 17.10 -13.54
N VAL A 291 -25.19 16.25 -14.59
CA VAL A 291 -24.19 15.17 -14.70
C VAL A 291 -22.79 15.75 -14.77
N PHE A 292 -22.58 16.72 -15.67
CA PHE A 292 -21.28 17.35 -15.89
C PHE A 292 -20.89 18.27 -14.75
N GLU A 293 -21.85 18.97 -14.13
CA GLU A 293 -21.61 19.72 -12.89
C GLU A 293 -21.12 18.78 -11.77
N ASN A 294 -21.69 17.58 -11.64
CA ASN A 294 -21.28 16.63 -10.63
C ASN A 294 -19.91 15.99 -10.91
N ILE A 295 -19.52 15.81 -12.18
CA ILE A 295 -18.14 15.42 -12.56
C ILE A 295 -17.14 16.51 -12.13
N ASN A 296 -17.45 17.78 -12.41
CA ASN A 296 -16.61 18.90 -12.01
C ASN A 296 -16.50 18.99 -10.49
N GLN A 297 -17.61 18.78 -9.76
CA GLN A 297 -17.59 18.71 -8.31
C GLN A 297 -16.73 17.55 -7.79
N GLY A 298 -16.80 16.36 -8.40
CA GLY A 298 -15.93 15.23 -8.06
C GLY A 298 -14.44 15.54 -8.27
N THR A 299 -14.12 16.30 -9.32
CA THR A 299 -12.76 16.80 -9.57
C THR A 299 -12.32 17.81 -8.50
N ALA A 300 -13.18 18.76 -8.13
CA ALA A 300 -12.90 19.69 -7.05
C ALA A 300 -12.68 18.95 -5.71
N ASN A 301 -13.53 17.96 -5.40
CA ASN A 301 -13.45 17.16 -4.17
C ASN A 301 -12.13 16.38 -4.08
N ILE A 302 -11.69 15.72 -5.16
CA ILE A 302 -10.43 14.95 -5.13
C ILE A 302 -9.21 15.86 -4.98
N ILE A 303 -9.24 17.05 -5.61
CA ILE A 303 -8.21 18.08 -5.42
C ILE A 303 -8.20 18.56 -3.96
N GLU A 304 -9.37 18.81 -3.36
CA GLU A 304 -9.49 19.23 -1.96
C GLU A 304 -8.92 18.17 -1.00
N ILE A 305 -9.22 16.88 -1.22
CA ILE A 305 -8.67 15.75 -0.44
C ILE A 305 -7.14 15.78 -0.45
N VAL A 306 -6.53 15.94 -1.63
CA VAL A 306 -5.06 15.95 -1.78
C VAL A 306 -4.46 17.25 -1.21
N GLN A 307 -5.15 18.38 -1.36
CA GLN A 307 -4.75 19.65 -0.78
C GLN A 307 -4.71 19.62 0.75
N LYS A 308 -5.69 18.97 1.39
CA LYS A 308 -5.72 18.81 2.86
C LYS A 308 -4.49 18.07 3.40
N ALA A 309 -3.86 17.24 2.58
CA ALA A 309 -2.65 16.47 2.87
C ALA A 309 -1.38 17.01 2.16
N ASP A 310 -1.33 18.32 1.86
CA ASP A 310 -0.15 19.01 1.30
C ASP A 310 0.37 18.46 -0.04
N GLY A 311 -0.53 17.87 -0.85
CA GLY A 311 -0.17 17.28 -2.14
C GLY A 311 -0.12 18.24 -3.32
N ILE A 312 -0.39 19.54 -3.12
CA ILE A 312 -0.34 20.54 -4.19
C ILE A 312 0.99 21.27 -4.17
N GLN A 313 1.66 21.28 -5.32
CA GLN A 313 2.84 22.08 -5.59
C GLN A 313 2.85 22.57 -7.04
N THR A 314 3.63 23.61 -7.30
CA THR A 314 3.88 24.16 -8.62
C THR A 314 5.35 24.51 -8.73
N THR A 315 6.03 23.89 -9.68
CA THR A 315 7.46 24.03 -9.95
C THR A 315 7.71 24.17 -11.45
N GLY A 316 8.97 24.39 -11.83
CA GLY A 316 9.43 24.26 -13.22
C GLY A 316 9.41 22.82 -13.75
N ASP A 317 9.09 21.83 -12.90
CA ASP A 317 9.06 20.41 -13.23
C ASP A 317 7.66 19.81 -13.05
N GLU A 318 6.81 20.01 -14.05
CA GLU A 318 5.41 19.55 -14.07
C GLU A 318 5.27 18.02 -13.81
N VAL A 319 6.29 17.22 -14.14
CA VAL A 319 6.30 15.77 -13.86
C VAL A 319 6.41 15.51 -12.37
N MET A 320 7.26 16.25 -11.68
CA MET A 320 7.39 16.17 -10.23
C MET A 320 6.10 16.66 -9.54
N ASP A 321 5.49 17.73 -10.04
CA ASP A 321 4.23 18.25 -9.51
C ASP A 321 3.10 17.20 -9.58
N ALA A 322 2.89 16.63 -10.77
CA ALA A 322 1.91 15.56 -10.96
C ALA A 322 2.23 14.32 -10.11
N SER A 323 3.51 13.92 -10.05
CA SER A 323 3.91 12.73 -9.27
C SER A 323 3.70 12.92 -7.77
N HIS A 324 3.99 14.11 -7.21
CA HIS A 324 3.73 14.42 -5.80
C HIS A 324 2.23 14.41 -5.50
N TYR A 325 1.41 15.02 -6.36
CA TYR A 325 -0.05 14.95 -6.24
C TYR A 325 -0.53 13.50 -6.16
N VAL A 326 -0.12 12.68 -7.12
CA VAL A 326 -0.56 11.28 -7.23
C VAL A 326 -0.03 10.42 -6.08
N ASN A 327 1.20 10.65 -5.63
CA ASN A 327 1.76 9.98 -4.45
C ASN A 327 0.95 10.31 -3.19
N THR A 328 0.63 11.59 -2.96
CA THR A 328 -0.18 12.02 -1.81
C THR A 328 -1.59 11.43 -1.89
N LEU A 329 -2.22 11.45 -3.07
CA LEU A 329 -3.52 10.83 -3.31
C LEU A 329 -3.53 9.35 -2.90
N TYR A 330 -2.59 8.55 -3.41
CA TYR A 330 -2.56 7.13 -3.07
C TYR A 330 -2.13 6.86 -1.62
N ASN A 331 -1.40 7.77 -0.98
CA ASN A 331 -1.13 7.69 0.45
C ASN A 331 -2.42 7.81 1.27
N VAL A 332 -3.26 8.81 0.98
CA VAL A 332 -4.53 9.04 1.71
C VAL A 332 -5.63 8.07 1.32
N MET A 333 -5.64 7.54 0.09
CA MET A 333 -6.54 6.44 -0.28
C MET A 333 -6.25 5.15 0.50
N ARG A 334 -4.98 4.89 0.84
CA ARG A 334 -4.58 3.66 1.55
C ARG A 334 -4.60 3.82 3.07
N GLY A 335 -4.22 5.01 3.59
CA GLY A 335 -4.14 5.30 5.03
C GLY A 335 -5.28 6.12 5.61
N GLY A 336 -6.09 6.77 4.78
CA GLY A 336 -7.16 7.68 5.16
C GLY A 336 -6.75 9.16 5.24
N LEU A 337 -7.73 10.03 5.46
CA LEU A 337 -7.58 11.48 5.61
C LEU A 337 -8.37 12.01 6.83
N PHE A 338 -7.83 13.03 7.50
CA PHE A 338 -8.56 13.82 8.50
C PHE A 338 -9.32 14.96 7.82
N GLU A 339 -10.56 14.68 7.40
CA GLU A 339 -11.35 15.56 6.53
C GLU A 339 -11.62 16.96 7.12
N ASP A 340 -11.88 17.02 8.44
CA ASP A 340 -12.22 18.26 9.16
C ASP A 340 -11.03 18.83 9.96
N GLY A 341 -9.81 18.45 9.57
CA GLY A 341 -8.58 18.86 10.25
C GLY A 341 -8.52 18.27 11.67
N TYR A 342 -8.51 19.13 12.67
CA TYR A 342 -8.47 18.74 14.08
C TYR A 342 -9.83 18.78 14.78
N ASN A 343 -10.89 19.14 14.06
CA ASN A 343 -12.25 19.07 14.59
C ASN A 343 -12.75 17.63 14.59
N PHE A 344 -13.73 17.33 15.44
CA PHE A 344 -14.39 16.03 15.46
C PHE A 344 -15.88 16.14 15.74
N ASP A 345 -16.64 15.12 15.32
CA ASP A 345 -18.05 14.96 15.70
C ASP A 345 -18.16 14.22 17.04
N TYR A 346 -18.75 14.86 18.05
CA TYR A 346 -19.05 14.25 19.34
C TYR A 346 -19.84 12.94 19.20
N LYS A 347 -20.82 12.88 18.29
CA LYS A 347 -21.65 11.68 18.11
C LYS A 347 -20.84 10.51 17.57
N ASP A 348 -19.88 10.79 16.68
CA ASP A 348 -18.97 9.76 16.18
C ASP A 348 -18.02 9.28 17.28
N PHE A 349 -17.46 10.20 18.08
CA PHE A 349 -16.65 9.81 19.25
C PHE A 349 -17.47 9.00 20.26
N GLU A 350 -18.72 9.39 20.56
CA GLU A 350 -19.60 8.65 21.45
C GLU A 350 -19.90 7.24 20.90
N LYS A 351 -20.14 7.13 19.59
CA LYS A 351 -20.31 5.85 18.91
C LYS A 351 -19.05 5.00 19.01
N PHE A 352 -17.88 5.58 18.75
CA PHE A 352 -16.58 4.93 18.92
C PHE A 352 -16.43 4.39 20.34
N VAL A 353 -16.65 5.21 21.37
CA VAL A 353 -16.58 4.77 22.78
C VAL A 353 -17.54 3.62 23.07
N LYS A 354 -18.78 3.66 22.56
CA LYS A 354 -19.79 2.60 22.76
C LYS A 354 -19.46 1.29 22.04
N ILE A 355 -18.75 1.34 20.91
CA ILE A 355 -18.22 0.15 20.23
C ILE A 355 -17.12 -0.49 21.08
N ARG A 356 -16.21 0.34 21.61
CA ARG A 356 -15.08 -0.11 22.45
C ARG A 356 -15.57 -0.66 23.79
N ILE A 357 -16.47 0.05 24.46
CA ILE A 357 -17.03 -0.31 25.77
C ILE A 357 -18.56 -0.15 25.74
N LYS A 358 -19.28 -1.27 25.74
CA LYS A 358 -20.75 -1.29 25.72
C LYS A 358 -21.33 -0.57 26.95
N ASN A 359 -22.39 0.21 26.71
CA ASN A 359 -23.11 0.98 27.74
C ASN A 359 -22.27 2.02 28.49
N PHE A 360 -21.07 2.38 28.00
CA PHE A 360 -20.28 3.45 28.60
C PHE A 360 -21.01 4.79 28.43
N VAL A 361 -21.05 5.58 29.51
CA VAL A 361 -21.61 6.94 29.52
C VAL A 361 -20.46 7.93 29.38
N VAL A 362 -20.41 8.64 28.27
CA VAL A 362 -19.40 9.68 28.03
C VAL A 362 -19.72 10.90 28.89
N ASP A 363 -18.71 11.47 29.54
CA ASP A 363 -18.85 12.65 30.40
C ASP A 363 -19.49 13.83 29.63
N GLU A 364 -20.45 14.52 30.25
CA GLU A 364 -21.21 15.62 29.61
C GLU A 364 -20.31 16.76 29.10
N GLU A 365 -19.18 17.01 29.79
CA GLU A 365 -18.21 18.04 29.38
C GLU A 365 -17.64 17.80 27.98
N VAL A 366 -17.52 16.54 27.55
CA VAL A 366 -16.99 16.15 26.24
C VAL A 366 -17.86 16.66 25.09
N LYS A 367 -19.17 16.88 25.33
CA LYS A 367 -20.08 17.44 24.31
C LYS A 367 -19.71 18.86 23.89
N ASN A 368 -18.97 19.57 24.73
CA ASN A 368 -18.55 20.95 24.47
C ASN A 368 -17.19 21.03 23.76
N CYS A 369 -16.45 19.92 23.67
CA CYS A 369 -15.21 19.85 22.92
C CYS A 369 -15.48 20.00 21.43
N LYS A 370 -14.65 20.78 20.74
CA LYS A 370 -14.70 20.96 19.28
C LYS A 370 -13.50 20.33 18.60
N THR A 371 -12.34 20.32 19.27
CA THR A 371 -11.07 19.83 18.71
C THR A 371 -10.57 18.58 19.42
N ILE A 372 -9.70 17.83 18.73
CA ILE A 372 -9.05 16.64 19.29
C ILE A 372 -8.16 16.95 20.50
N ASP A 373 -7.49 18.12 20.51
CA ASP A 373 -6.65 18.53 21.63
C ASP A 373 -7.51 18.88 22.87
N GLU A 374 -8.64 19.58 22.69
CA GLU A 374 -9.63 19.81 23.76
C GLU A 374 -10.21 18.48 24.29
N LEU A 375 -10.51 17.55 23.40
CA LEU A 375 -10.99 16.21 23.77
C LEU A 375 -9.97 15.49 24.65
N LYS A 376 -8.71 15.42 24.22
CA LYS A 376 -7.63 14.79 24.98
C LYS A 376 -7.45 15.45 26.36
N GLU A 377 -7.50 16.77 26.43
CA GLU A 377 -7.38 17.53 27.68
C GLU A 377 -8.52 17.20 28.66
N ILE A 378 -9.78 17.29 28.23
CA ILE A 378 -10.95 17.03 29.08
C ILE A 378 -10.99 15.57 29.52
N CYS A 379 -10.68 14.64 28.62
CA CYS A 379 -10.69 13.21 28.93
C CYS A 379 -9.61 12.78 29.92
N THR A 380 -8.60 13.61 30.25
CA THR A 380 -7.60 13.27 31.28
C THR A 380 -8.19 13.03 32.68
N LYS A 381 -9.40 13.54 32.94
CA LYS A 381 -10.14 13.35 34.21
C LYS A 381 -10.63 11.92 34.41
N ASN A 382 -10.77 11.14 33.34
CA ASN A 382 -11.26 9.77 33.35
C ASN A 382 -10.25 8.86 32.61
N PRO A 383 -9.54 7.95 33.31
CA PRO A 383 -8.48 7.14 32.70
C PRO A 383 -8.92 6.34 31.47
N VAL A 384 -10.17 5.85 31.46
CA VAL A 384 -10.72 5.09 30.34
C VAL A 384 -10.94 6.00 29.13
N LEU A 385 -11.61 7.15 29.34
CA LEU A 385 -11.82 8.12 28.27
C LEU A 385 -10.50 8.71 27.77
N ASN A 386 -9.51 8.91 28.64
CA ASN A 386 -8.19 9.40 28.24
C ASN A 386 -7.54 8.47 27.20
N ARG A 387 -7.52 7.15 27.47
CA ARG A 387 -7.01 6.14 26.52
C ARG A 387 -7.81 6.15 25.22
N LEU A 388 -9.13 6.20 25.29
CA LEU A 388 -9.99 6.18 24.11
C LEU A 388 -9.88 7.47 23.27
N ALA A 389 -9.74 8.64 23.91
CA ALA A 389 -9.49 9.91 23.23
C ALA A 389 -8.14 9.90 22.50
N LEU A 390 -7.11 9.26 23.09
CA LEU A 390 -5.82 9.06 22.42
C LEU A 390 -5.90 8.06 21.26
N GLU A 391 -6.77 7.05 21.29
CA GLU A 391 -6.91 6.13 20.16
C GLU A 391 -7.84 6.62 19.04
N TYR A 392 -8.69 7.59 19.33
CA TYR A 392 -9.70 8.08 18.39
C TYR A 392 -9.04 8.86 17.25
N MET A 393 -9.31 8.42 16.02
CA MET A 393 -8.82 9.04 14.79
C MET A 393 -9.96 9.10 13.78
N PRO A 394 -10.54 10.29 13.51
CA PRO A 394 -11.69 10.45 12.63
C PRO A 394 -11.30 10.40 11.15
N LEU A 395 -10.69 9.30 10.73
CA LEU A 395 -10.22 9.09 9.35
C LEU A 395 -11.38 8.70 8.43
N THR A 396 -11.32 9.21 7.21
CA THR A 396 -12.22 8.87 6.10
C THR A 396 -11.37 8.46 4.88
N PHE A 397 -12.01 8.15 3.75
CA PHE A 397 -11.38 7.95 2.44
C PHE A 397 -10.45 6.72 2.27
N SER A 398 -10.06 6.05 3.37
CA SER A 398 -9.22 4.86 3.31
C SER A 398 -9.93 3.66 2.67
N ARG A 399 -9.17 2.83 1.95
CA ARG A 399 -9.62 1.54 1.42
C ARG A 399 -8.47 0.55 1.31
N ARG A 400 -8.79 -0.74 1.31
CA ARG A 400 -7.81 -1.78 0.95
C ARG A 400 -7.43 -1.71 -0.54
N HIS A 401 -6.15 -1.96 -0.81
CA HIS A 401 -5.52 -1.82 -2.11
C HIS A 401 -5.65 -3.05 -3.03
N GLY A 402 -6.85 -3.65 -3.03
CA GLY A 402 -7.21 -4.70 -3.99
C GLY A 402 -7.58 -4.14 -5.36
N ASP A 403 -7.14 -4.81 -6.42
CA ASP A 403 -7.40 -4.47 -7.83
C ASP A 403 -7.08 -5.69 -8.74
N PRO A 404 -7.44 -5.68 -10.04
CA PRO A 404 -7.15 -6.75 -10.99
C PRO A 404 -5.69 -7.24 -11.08
N SER A 405 -4.71 -6.40 -10.73
CA SER A 405 -3.28 -6.74 -10.69
C SER A 405 -2.81 -7.22 -9.31
N ARG A 406 -3.67 -7.12 -8.29
CA ARG A 406 -3.50 -7.61 -6.92
C ARG A 406 -4.73 -8.44 -6.49
N PRO A 407 -5.08 -9.51 -7.23
CA PRO A 407 -6.37 -10.19 -7.08
C PRO A 407 -6.55 -10.95 -5.76
N TRP A 408 -5.47 -11.21 -5.02
CA TRP A 408 -5.52 -11.80 -3.67
C TRP A 408 -6.03 -10.80 -2.61
N ASN A 409 -6.02 -9.51 -2.89
CA ASN A 409 -6.54 -8.48 -2.00
C ASN A 409 -7.99 -8.14 -2.37
N LYS A 410 -8.94 -8.43 -1.46
CA LYS A 410 -10.31 -7.90 -1.58
C LYS A 410 -10.34 -6.43 -1.17
N PHE A 411 -11.00 -5.59 -1.96
CA PHE A 411 -11.20 -4.18 -1.64
C PHE A 411 -12.66 -3.85 -1.34
N ASN A 412 -12.85 -2.79 -0.56
CA ASN A 412 -14.14 -2.21 -0.24
C ASN A 412 -13.95 -0.71 -0.01
N ILE A 413 -14.68 0.12 -0.77
CA ILE A 413 -14.66 1.58 -0.72
C ILE A 413 -15.92 2.03 0.02
N ASP A 414 -15.87 2.02 1.34
CA ASP A 414 -17.03 2.19 2.21
C ASP A 414 -17.05 3.59 2.84
N LEU A 415 -17.34 4.59 2.02
CA LEU A 415 -17.22 6.00 2.39
C LEU A 415 -18.49 6.61 2.99
N LYS A 416 -19.62 5.91 2.89
CA LYS A 416 -20.92 6.38 3.37
C LYS A 416 -21.63 5.35 4.23
N ASP A 417 -22.39 5.81 5.21
CA ASP A 417 -23.29 4.97 6.00
C ASP A 417 -24.61 4.67 5.25
N GLU A 418 -25.50 3.90 5.88
CA GLU A 418 -26.79 3.51 5.31
C GLU A 418 -27.74 4.71 5.06
N GLN A 419 -27.48 5.85 5.72
CA GLN A 419 -28.23 7.09 5.56
C GLN A 419 -27.59 8.02 4.51
N GLY A 420 -26.47 7.61 3.92
CA GLY A 420 -25.74 8.38 2.91
C GLY A 420 -24.78 9.44 3.48
N ASN A 421 -24.59 9.49 4.81
CA ASN A 421 -23.64 10.40 5.44
C ASN A 421 -22.22 9.84 5.33
N ARG A 422 -21.21 10.73 5.37
CA ARG A 422 -19.79 10.36 5.39
C ARG A 422 -19.50 9.41 6.54
N LYS A 423 -18.94 8.24 6.22
CA LYS A 423 -18.53 7.24 7.21
C LYS A 423 -17.12 7.56 7.70
N ILE A 424 -16.98 7.77 9.00
CA ILE A 424 -15.68 7.86 9.68
C ILE A 424 -15.23 6.43 10.01
N SER A 425 -14.30 5.91 9.22
CA SER A 425 -13.76 4.57 9.43
C SER A 425 -12.45 4.37 8.66
N TYR A 426 -11.60 3.50 9.21
CA TYR A 426 -10.39 3.03 8.57
C TYR A 426 -10.17 1.53 8.83
N GLU A 427 -9.53 0.86 7.88
CA GLU A 427 -8.97 -0.47 8.05
C GLU A 427 -7.65 -0.61 7.27
N GLY A 428 -6.70 -1.35 7.83
CA GLY A 428 -5.44 -1.59 7.13
C GLY A 428 -4.57 -2.63 7.81
N ASN A 429 -3.81 -3.36 6.98
CA ASN A 429 -2.73 -4.21 7.48
C ASN A 429 -1.71 -3.34 8.22
N TRP A 430 -1.13 -3.88 9.29
CA TRP A 430 -0.29 -3.17 10.25
C TRP A 430 0.76 -2.27 9.59
N ARG A 431 1.68 -2.87 8.82
CA ARG A 431 2.76 -2.17 8.14
C ARG A 431 2.23 -1.13 7.15
N ASP A 432 1.24 -1.47 6.34
CA ASP A 432 0.75 -0.58 5.30
C ASP A 432 0.21 0.73 5.88
N ILE A 433 -0.67 0.63 6.88
CA ILE A 433 -1.38 1.79 7.41
C ILE A 433 -0.47 2.70 8.26
N PHE A 434 0.39 2.13 9.11
CA PHE A 434 1.33 2.93 9.91
C PHE A 434 2.38 3.62 9.04
N GLN A 435 2.80 3.00 7.94
CA GLN A 435 3.65 3.67 6.95
C GLN A 435 2.94 4.84 6.25
N ASN A 436 1.65 4.72 5.93
CA ASN A 436 0.90 5.85 5.36
C ASN A 436 0.68 6.97 6.39
N TRP A 437 0.48 6.62 7.65
CA TRP A 437 0.31 7.56 8.75
C TRP A 437 1.59 8.33 9.08
N GLU A 438 2.77 7.75 8.87
CA GLU A 438 4.05 8.47 8.94
C GLU A 438 4.05 9.69 7.98
N ALA A 439 3.64 9.49 6.73
CA ALA A 439 3.51 10.59 5.78
C ALA A 439 2.33 11.51 6.11
N LEU A 440 1.18 10.97 6.54
CA LEU A 440 0.00 11.78 6.89
C LEU A 440 0.25 12.70 8.10
N GLY A 441 1.04 12.24 9.07
CA GLY A 441 1.41 13.02 10.26
C GLY A 441 2.21 14.28 9.92
N LEU A 442 2.87 14.31 8.75
CA LEU A 442 3.54 15.51 8.24
C LEU A 442 2.57 16.64 7.86
N SER A 443 1.30 16.32 7.62
CA SER A 443 0.23 17.30 7.32
C SER A 443 -0.71 17.55 8.51
N PHE A 444 -0.79 16.60 9.46
CA PHE A 444 -1.66 16.67 10.62
C PHE A 444 -0.94 16.25 11.92
N PRO A 445 0.10 16.99 12.35
CA PRO A 445 1.00 16.57 13.42
C PRO A 445 0.32 16.36 14.78
N GLN A 446 -0.81 17.00 15.10
CA GLN A 446 -1.47 16.77 16.41
C GLN A 446 -1.93 15.31 16.59
N TYR A 447 -2.12 14.57 15.50
CA TYR A 447 -2.49 13.15 15.54
C TYR A 447 -1.30 12.21 15.73
N TYR A 448 -0.05 12.69 15.77
CA TYR A 448 1.09 11.81 16.10
C TYR A 448 0.91 11.12 17.46
N GLU A 449 0.37 11.83 18.46
CA GLU A 449 0.02 11.23 19.76
C GLU A 449 -0.96 10.07 19.57
N ASN A 450 -1.97 10.26 18.70
CA ASN A 450 -2.99 9.27 18.45
C ASN A 450 -2.47 8.06 17.66
N MET A 451 -1.62 8.30 16.67
CA MET A 451 -0.95 7.25 15.89
C MET A 451 -0.04 6.41 16.78
N VAL A 452 0.76 7.04 17.65
CA VAL A 452 1.61 6.34 18.64
C VAL A 452 0.76 5.56 19.62
N ALA A 453 -0.30 6.16 20.18
CA ALA A 453 -1.20 5.48 21.10
C ALA A 453 -1.88 4.26 20.46
N LYS A 454 -2.40 4.40 19.23
CA LYS A 454 -2.99 3.29 18.47
C LYS A 454 -1.98 2.18 18.22
N PHE A 455 -0.74 2.51 17.85
CA PHE A 455 0.32 1.54 17.65
C PHE A 455 0.59 0.76 18.94
N VAL A 456 0.96 1.45 20.02
CA VAL A 456 1.40 0.78 21.24
C VAL A 456 0.25 0.04 21.93
N ASN A 457 -0.98 0.57 21.93
CA ASN A 457 -2.13 -0.12 22.52
C ASN A 457 -2.52 -1.39 21.77
N ALA A 458 -2.26 -1.42 20.46
CA ALA A 458 -2.48 -2.61 19.65
C ALA A 458 -1.29 -3.60 19.68
N SER A 459 -0.15 -3.23 20.28
CA SER A 459 0.97 -4.16 20.50
C SER A 459 0.71 -5.11 21.67
N THR A 460 1.13 -6.35 21.54
CA THR A 460 0.96 -7.44 22.52
C THR A 460 2.01 -7.35 23.63
N ILE A 461 1.73 -8.02 24.76
CA ILE A 461 2.61 -8.05 25.94
C ILE A 461 3.94 -8.79 25.69
N ASP A 462 3.99 -9.66 24.69
CA ASP A 462 5.18 -10.36 24.23
C ASP A 462 5.97 -9.60 23.14
N GLY A 463 5.59 -8.35 22.84
CA GLY A 463 6.36 -7.45 21.98
C GLY A 463 6.13 -7.64 20.47
N TYR A 464 4.91 -8.02 20.09
CA TYR A 464 4.46 -8.16 18.71
C TYR A 464 3.11 -7.43 18.52
N ASN A 465 2.33 -7.81 17.51
CA ASN A 465 1.07 -7.17 17.16
C ASN A 465 0.17 -8.07 16.30
N PRO A 466 -1.14 -7.83 16.28
CA PRO A 466 -2.05 -8.41 15.30
C PRO A 466 -1.71 -7.94 13.87
N TYR A 467 -2.20 -8.68 12.87
CA TYR A 467 -1.96 -8.37 11.46
C TYR A 467 -2.69 -7.11 10.97
N ARG A 468 -3.87 -6.80 11.54
CA ARG A 468 -4.71 -5.69 11.07
C ARG A 468 -5.20 -4.80 12.22
N ILE A 469 -5.32 -3.51 11.92
CA ILE A 469 -6.04 -2.54 12.76
C ILE A 469 -7.21 -1.94 11.99
N ASN A 470 -8.24 -1.54 12.73
CA ASN A 470 -9.41 -0.84 12.21
C ASN A 470 -9.98 0.12 13.27
N THR A 471 -11.05 0.84 12.93
CA THR A 471 -11.77 1.75 13.83
C THR A 471 -12.28 1.06 15.10
N GLU A 472 -12.71 -0.20 14.99
CA GLU A 472 -13.24 -0.98 16.11
C GLU A 472 -12.12 -1.49 17.05
N GLY A 473 -10.87 -1.55 16.59
CA GLY A 473 -9.74 -2.02 17.39
C GLY A 473 -8.72 -2.77 16.54
N ILE A 474 -8.69 -4.08 16.70
CA ILE A 474 -7.70 -4.99 16.14
C ILE A 474 -8.36 -6.28 15.62
N ASP A 475 -7.75 -6.91 14.61
CA ASP A 475 -8.09 -8.25 14.12
C ASP A 475 -6.82 -9.09 13.91
N TRP A 476 -6.89 -10.37 14.27
CA TRP A 476 -5.82 -11.35 14.06
C TRP A 476 -6.27 -12.42 13.06
N GLU A 477 -5.29 -13.11 12.45
CA GLU A 477 -5.55 -14.23 11.57
C GLU A 477 -5.98 -15.47 12.38
N LYS A 478 -6.88 -16.28 11.83
CA LYS A 478 -7.32 -17.55 12.40
C LYS A 478 -6.99 -18.66 11.40
N PRO A 479 -6.52 -19.85 11.83
CA PRO A 479 -6.29 -20.97 10.93
C PRO A 479 -7.57 -21.33 10.15
N ASP A 480 -7.46 -21.51 8.83
CA ASP A 480 -8.55 -21.96 7.95
C ASP A 480 -8.08 -23.20 7.17
N PRO A 481 -8.64 -24.40 7.42
CA PRO A 481 -8.24 -25.62 6.73
C PRO A 481 -8.47 -25.60 5.21
N GLU A 482 -9.41 -24.79 4.74
CA GLU A 482 -9.78 -24.70 3.32
C GLU A 482 -8.97 -23.64 2.55
N ASP A 483 -8.23 -22.77 3.27
CA ASP A 483 -7.35 -21.76 2.68
C ASP A 483 -5.87 -22.13 2.94
N PRO A 484 -5.14 -22.65 1.93
CA PRO A 484 -3.73 -23.00 2.10
C PRO A 484 -2.82 -21.77 2.33
N PHE A 485 -3.33 -20.54 2.18
CA PHE A 485 -2.64 -19.31 2.53
C PHE A 485 -3.00 -18.79 3.93
N SER A 486 -3.92 -19.45 4.64
CA SER A 486 -4.24 -19.14 6.02
C SER A 486 -3.20 -19.73 6.96
N GLY A 487 -2.49 -18.87 7.69
CA GLY A 487 -1.64 -19.27 8.80
C GLY A 487 -1.79 -18.29 9.96
N ILE A 488 -1.01 -18.46 11.01
CA ILE A 488 -0.87 -17.47 12.09
C ILE A 488 0.60 -17.11 12.30
N GLY A 489 0.87 -16.01 13.01
CA GLY A 489 2.21 -15.66 13.46
C GLY A 489 2.41 -14.16 13.58
N TYR A 490 3.67 -13.77 13.80
CA TYR A 490 4.05 -12.36 13.96
C TYR A 490 5.21 -12.02 13.03
N TRP A 491 5.04 -10.97 12.22
CA TRP A 491 6.11 -10.48 11.35
C TRP A 491 7.19 -9.77 12.17
N GLY A 492 8.45 -10.07 11.87
CA GLY A 492 9.60 -9.58 12.67
C GLY A 492 9.81 -8.07 12.62
N ASP A 493 9.49 -7.43 11.49
CA ASP A 493 9.74 -6.01 11.23
C ASP A 493 8.65 -5.08 11.78
N HIS A 494 7.46 -5.61 12.10
CA HIS A 494 6.27 -4.81 12.40
C HIS A 494 6.39 -3.85 13.60
N GLN A 495 7.35 -4.02 14.51
CA GLN A 495 7.44 -3.20 15.72
C GLN A 495 8.42 -2.03 15.60
N ILE A 496 9.72 -2.31 15.45
CA ILE A 496 10.78 -1.36 15.78
C ILE A 496 10.77 -0.12 14.87
N ILE A 497 10.93 -0.30 13.56
CA ILE A 497 11.13 0.82 12.64
C ILE A 497 9.88 1.66 12.46
N TYR A 498 8.71 1.05 12.39
CA TYR A 498 7.45 1.79 12.20
C TYR A 498 7.08 2.61 13.44
N LEU A 499 7.29 2.06 14.64
CA LEU A 499 7.13 2.81 15.89
C LEU A 499 8.14 3.95 15.98
N LEU A 500 9.41 3.69 15.65
CA LEU A 500 10.47 4.71 15.66
C LEU A 500 10.07 5.93 14.84
N ARG A 501 9.60 5.73 13.60
CA ARG A 501 9.20 6.84 12.72
C ARG A 501 8.07 7.69 13.28
N LEU A 502 7.07 7.06 13.90
CA LEU A 502 5.97 7.80 14.55
C LEU A 502 6.45 8.57 15.79
N LEU A 503 7.37 7.99 16.57
CA LEU A 503 7.96 8.65 17.72
C LEU A 503 8.87 9.81 17.33
N GLU A 504 9.67 9.67 16.28
CA GLU A 504 10.48 10.75 15.69
C GLU A 504 9.56 11.88 15.21
N GLY A 505 8.48 11.56 14.50
CA GLY A 505 7.44 12.50 14.12
C GLY A 505 6.88 13.25 15.33
N LEU A 506 6.45 12.54 16.37
CA LEU A 506 5.92 13.15 17.59
C LEU A 506 6.96 14.02 18.30
N ASN A 507 8.19 13.54 18.45
CA ASN A 507 9.26 14.25 19.14
C ASN A 507 9.69 15.51 18.41
N ASN A 508 9.78 15.47 17.08
CA ASN A 508 10.18 16.63 16.29
C ASN A 508 9.14 17.76 16.41
N HIS A 509 7.86 17.45 16.51
CA HIS A 509 6.78 18.45 16.57
C HIS A 509 6.40 18.85 18.01
N TYR A 510 6.30 17.88 18.93
CA TYR A 510 5.78 18.05 20.28
C TYR A 510 6.61 17.26 21.33
N PRO A 511 7.90 17.58 21.53
CA PRO A 511 8.79 16.82 22.42
C PRO A 511 8.29 16.82 23.88
N GLU A 512 7.71 17.92 24.34
CA GLU A 512 7.13 18.06 25.69
C GLU A 512 5.95 17.10 25.92
N LYS A 513 5.13 16.86 24.89
CA LYS A 513 4.00 15.92 24.95
C LYS A 513 4.51 14.48 25.06
N LEU A 514 5.49 14.09 24.24
CA LEU A 514 6.10 12.75 24.32
C LEU A 514 6.72 12.50 25.70
N ASN A 515 7.51 13.45 26.22
CA ASN A 515 8.10 13.34 27.56
C ASN A 515 7.04 13.14 28.65
N THR A 516 5.90 13.82 28.54
CA THR A 516 4.77 13.66 29.46
C THR A 516 4.14 12.27 29.37
N LEU A 517 4.03 11.70 28.16
CA LEU A 517 3.44 10.37 27.95
C LEU A 517 4.32 9.24 28.53
N MET A 518 5.64 9.43 28.59
CA MET A 518 6.60 8.40 29.06
C MET A 518 6.21 7.77 30.41
N SER A 519 5.72 8.57 31.36
CA SER A 519 5.37 8.09 32.72
C SER A 519 3.87 7.87 32.94
N LYS A 520 3.00 8.13 31.95
CA LYS A 520 1.54 8.01 32.12
C LYS A 520 1.05 6.57 31.93
N GLU A 521 0.39 6.01 32.95
CA GLU A 521 -0.18 4.66 32.94
C GLU A 521 -1.55 4.59 32.23
N ILE A 522 -1.55 4.86 30.93
CA ILE A 522 -2.77 4.98 30.11
C ILE A 522 -2.78 4.09 28.87
N PHE A 523 -1.70 3.34 28.62
CA PHE A 523 -1.54 2.48 27.45
C PHE A 523 -1.90 1.04 27.78
N SER A 524 -2.33 0.26 26.80
CA SER A 524 -2.82 -1.11 26.99
C SER A 524 -2.00 -2.14 26.19
N TYR A 525 -2.34 -3.42 26.35
CA TYR A 525 -1.80 -4.51 25.52
C TYR A 525 -2.91 -5.20 24.74
N ALA A 526 -2.67 -5.50 23.48
CA ALA A 526 -3.53 -6.39 22.71
C ALA A 526 -3.48 -7.82 23.27
N ASN A 527 -4.64 -8.48 23.33
CA ASN A 527 -4.80 -9.84 23.85
C ASN A 527 -5.02 -10.85 22.73
N VAL A 528 -4.04 -10.94 21.82
CA VAL A 528 -4.09 -11.88 20.69
C VAL A 528 -4.03 -13.33 21.21
N PRO A 529 -4.85 -14.27 20.70
CA PRO A 529 -4.88 -15.66 21.18
C PRO A 529 -3.76 -16.52 20.59
N TYR A 530 -2.55 -15.96 20.49
CA TYR A 530 -1.35 -16.67 20.06
C TYR A 530 -0.47 -16.93 21.28
N ILE A 531 0.00 -18.17 21.42
CA ILE A 531 0.91 -18.59 22.48
C ILE A 531 2.24 -18.94 21.83
N ILE A 532 3.27 -18.16 22.11
CA ILE A 532 4.64 -18.48 21.69
C ILE A 532 5.14 -19.62 22.59
N ARG A 533 5.56 -20.72 21.97
CA ARG A 533 5.99 -21.95 22.66
C ARG A 533 7.18 -21.71 23.60
N PRO A 534 7.43 -22.62 24.55
CA PRO A 534 8.65 -22.62 25.35
C PRO A 534 9.91 -22.66 24.48
N TYR A 535 10.99 -22.05 24.96
CA TYR A 535 12.24 -21.93 24.20
C TYR A 535 12.78 -23.30 23.73
N GLU A 536 12.71 -24.31 24.58
CA GLU A 536 13.15 -25.68 24.23
C GLU A 536 12.41 -26.27 23.01
N ASP A 537 11.14 -25.92 22.81
CA ASP A 537 10.34 -26.40 21.68
C ASP A 537 10.63 -25.61 20.42
N ILE A 538 10.90 -24.31 20.56
CA ILE A 538 11.39 -23.47 19.46
C ILE A 538 12.74 -24.01 18.94
N LEU A 539 13.66 -24.39 19.84
CA LEU A 539 14.92 -25.03 19.46
C LEU A 539 14.72 -26.35 18.70
N LYS A 540 13.75 -27.18 19.11
CA LYS A 540 13.45 -28.46 18.46
C LYS A 540 12.86 -28.25 17.06
N ASN A 541 11.99 -27.26 16.88
CA ASN A 541 11.37 -26.96 15.60
C ASN A 541 11.07 -25.46 15.47
N PRO A 542 12.01 -24.65 14.93
CA PRO A 542 11.83 -23.20 14.85
C PRO A 542 10.87 -22.76 13.75
N LYS A 543 10.28 -23.70 13.00
CA LYS A 543 9.22 -23.47 12.02
C LYS A 543 7.81 -23.69 12.59
N SER A 544 7.69 -24.23 13.80
CA SER A 544 6.42 -24.37 14.52
C SER A 544 6.58 -23.92 15.96
N THR A 545 6.35 -22.63 16.18
CA THR A 545 6.71 -21.90 17.39
C THR A 545 5.51 -21.19 18.02
N ILE A 546 4.37 -21.14 17.34
CA ILE A 546 3.17 -20.44 17.80
C ILE A 546 1.98 -21.40 17.78
N LEU A 547 1.19 -21.36 18.86
CA LEU A 547 -0.06 -22.08 18.99
C LEU A 547 -1.24 -21.11 18.96
N PHE A 548 -2.30 -21.47 18.22
CA PHE A 548 -3.59 -20.78 18.32
C PHE A 548 -4.35 -21.30 19.55
N ASP A 549 -4.62 -20.43 20.53
CA ASP A 549 -5.44 -20.78 21.69
C ASP A 549 -6.92 -20.55 21.39
N GLU A 550 -7.58 -21.56 20.84
CA GLU A 550 -9.02 -21.53 20.51
C GLU A 550 -9.91 -21.21 21.72
N LYS A 551 -9.52 -21.65 22.93
CA LYS A 551 -10.29 -21.39 24.15
C LYS A 551 -10.21 -19.91 24.52
N LYS A 552 -9.02 -19.32 24.39
CA LYS A 552 -8.81 -17.89 24.59
C LYS A 552 -9.56 -17.07 23.53
N ASP A 553 -9.50 -17.47 22.26
CA ASP A 553 -10.25 -16.81 21.16
C ASP A 553 -11.76 -16.80 21.44
N LEU A 554 -12.35 -17.96 21.75
CA LEU A 554 -13.77 -18.07 22.10
C LEU A 554 -14.13 -17.26 23.36
N LYS A 555 -13.24 -17.23 24.37
CA LYS A 555 -13.43 -16.42 25.57
C LYS A 555 -13.44 -14.93 25.22
N ILE A 556 -12.54 -14.47 24.35
CA ILE A 556 -12.51 -13.09 23.88
C ILE A 556 -13.78 -12.76 23.10
N ASP A 557 -14.25 -13.60 22.18
CA ASP A 557 -15.48 -13.37 21.41
C ASP A 557 -16.72 -13.23 22.32
N ASN A 558 -16.82 -14.06 23.36
CA ASN A 558 -17.86 -13.94 24.38
C ASN A 558 -17.76 -12.63 25.17
N LEU A 559 -16.54 -12.21 25.54
CA LEU A 559 -16.31 -10.94 26.25
C LEU A 559 -16.57 -9.74 25.35
N VAL A 560 -16.24 -9.78 24.05
CA VAL A 560 -16.59 -8.73 23.08
C VAL A 560 -18.11 -8.56 22.98
N THR A 561 -18.84 -9.67 22.98
CA THR A 561 -20.31 -9.64 23.00
C THR A 561 -20.86 -9.00 24.28
N LYS A 562 -20.21 -9.19 25.44
CA LYS A 562 -20.63 -8.61 26.73
C LYS A 562 -20.19 -7.16 26.94
N PHE A 563 -18.93 -6.84 26.63
CA PHE A 563 -18.25 -5.62 27.04
C PHE A 563 -17.90 -4.65 25.90
N GLY A 564 -17.92 -5.09 24.64
CA GLY A 564 -17.41 -4.30 23.51
C GLY A 564 -15.97 -4.69 23.13
N THR A 565 -15.43 -4.07 22.09
CA THR A 565 -14.19 -4.53 21.45
C THR A 565 -12.92 -4.31 22.27
N ASP A 566 -12.95 -3.50 23.34
CA ASP A 566 -11.84 -3.43 24.30
C ASP A 566 -11.61 -4.76 25.04
N ALA A 567 -12.56 -5.71 24.98
CA ALA A 567 -12.32 -7.08 25.43
C ALA A 567 -11.24 -7.83 24.62
N LYS A 568 -10.86 -7.32 23.45
CA LYS A 568 -9.69 -7.78 22.68
C LYS A 568 -8.35 -7.29 23.26
N LEU A 569 -8.38 -6.42 24.28
CA LEU A 569 -7.21 -5.99 25.05
C LEU A 569 -7.02 -6.88 26.28
N LEU A 570 -5.84 -6.82 26.89
CA LEU A 570 -5.54 -7.56 28.11
C LEU A 570 -6.41 -7.01 29.25
N MET A 571 -7.19 -7.89 29.88
CA MET A 571 -8.11 -7.53 30.94
C MET A 571 -7.81 -8.26 32.24
N GLU A 572 -7.87 -7.54 33.36
CA GLU A 572 -7.84 -8.05 34.72
C GLU A 572 -9.06 -7.50 35.47
N ASN A 573 -9.79 -8.36 36.20
CA ASN A 573 -11.01 -7.98 36.92
C ASN A 573 -12.03 -7.18 36.07
N GLU A 574 -12.25 -7.62 34.81
CA GLU A 574 -13.14 -6.96 33.83
C GLU A 574 -12.73 -5.52 33.46
N GLN A 575 -11.49 -5.10 33.72
CA GLN A 575 -10.92 -3.82 33.32
C GLN A 575 -9.69 -4.00 32.43
N VAL A 576 -9.49 -3.08 31.50
CA VAL A 576 -8.28 -3.07 30.65
C VAL A 576 -7.07 -2.74 31.51
N VAL A 577 -6.04 -3.57 31.42
CA VAL A 577 -4.75 -3.33 32.08
C VAL A 577 -4.07 -2.12 31.44
N THR A 578 -3.67 -1.14 32.25
CA THR A 578 -2.94 0.05 31.79
C THR A 578 -1.50 0.10 32.29
N VAL A 579 -0.60 0.57 31.43
CA VAL A 579 0.85 0.64 31.64
C VAL A 579 1.42 1.94 31.09
N SER A 580 2.66 2.27 31.49
CA SER A 580 3.36 3.47 31.03
C SER A 580 3.86 3.35 29.58
N LEU A 581 4.02 4.47 28.86
CA LEU A 581 4.67 4.43 27.55
C LEU A 581 6.10 3.91 27.66
N ALA A 582 6.82 4.24 28.74
CA ALA A 582 8.13 3.67 29.05
C ALA A 582 8.13 2.13 28.97
N GLU A 583 7.16 1.45 29.60
CA GLU A 583 7.01 0.00 29.50
C GLU A 583 6.75 -0.44 28.04
N LYS A 584 5.84 0.26 27.34
CA LYS A 584 5.50 -0.05 25.95
C LYS A 584 6.66 0.11 24.97
N LEU A 585 7.63 0.97 25.27
CA LEU A 585 8.84 1.13 24.46
C LEU A 585 9.91 0.07 24.79
N LEU A 586 9.96 -0.41 26.02
CA LEU A 586 10.92 -1.45 26.43
C LEU A 586 10.54 -2.85 25.92
N VAL A 587 9.26 -3.22 26.01
CA VAL A 587 8.78 -4.57 25.65
C VAL A 587 9.17 -5.03 24.23
N PRO A 588 8.95 -4.25 23.14
CA PRO A 588 9.29 -4.73 21.80
C PRO A 588 10.80 -4.93 21.62
N VAL A 589 11.64 -4.09 22.22
CA VAL A 589 13.10 -4.23 22.10
C VAL A 589 13.64 -5.35 22.98
N LEU A 590 13.11 -5.55 24.19
CA LEU A 590 13.41 -6.73 25.03
C LEU A 590 13.04 -8.03 24.29
N SER A 591 11.88 -8.07 23.64
CA SER A 591 11.41 -9.22 22.85
C SER A 591 12.36 -9.54 21.70
N LYS A 592 12.78 -8.53 20.95
CA LYS A 592 13.75 -8.74 19.85
C LYS A 592 15.12 -9.15 20.37
N LEU A 593 15.64 -8.50 21.40
CA LEU A 593 16.95 -8.83 21.97
C LEU A 593 16.98 -10.21 22.63
N SER A 594 15.84 -10.71 23.11
CA SER A 594 15.72 -12.09 23.59
C SER A 594 15.88 -13.14 22.48
N ASN A 595 15.78 -12.72 21.23
CA ASN A 595 16.01 -13.54 20.03
C ASN A 595 17.33 -13.17 19.33
N LEU A 596 18.22 -12.40 19.95
CA LEU A 596 19.48 -11.98 19.35
C LEU A 596 20.50 -13.12 19.38
N MET A 597 20.87 -13.62 18.19
CA MET A 597 22.11 -14.35 18.00
C MET A 597 23.23 -13.33 17.81
N VAL A 598 24.01 -13.07 18.85
CA VAL A 598 25.09 -12.06 18.79
C VAL A 598 26.10 -12.45 17.71
N GLY A 599 26.45 -11.49 16.84
CA GLY A 599 27.26 -11.75 15.64
C GLY A 599 26.46 -12.24 14.42
N GLY A 600 25.18 -12.60 14.56
CA GLY A 600 24.35 -13.13 13.47
C GLY A 600 23.03 -12.40 13.18
N GLY A 601 22.35 -11.83 14.18
CA GLY A 601 21.11 -11.06 13.97
C GLY A 601 19.93 -11.54 14.82
N ILE A 602 18.74 -10.96 14.59
CA ILE A 602 17.52 -11.32 15.32
C ILE A 602 16.88 -12.57 14.70
N TRP A 603 16.68 -13.62 15.48
CA TRP A 603 16.13 -14.88 14.99
C TRP A 603 14.67 -14.75 14.53
N MET A 604 14.42 -15.16 13.29
CA MET A 604 13.10 -15.11 12.63
C MET A 604 12.27 -16.36 12.95
N ASN A 605 11.84 -16.51 14.20
CA ASN A 605 11.22 -17.73 14.71
C ASN A 605 9.73 -17.58 15.08
N THR A 606 9.00 -16.68 14.39
CA THR A 606 7.59 -16.35 14.71
C THR A 606 6.60 -16.66 13.59
N GLU A 607 6.88 -17.69 12.79
CA GLU A 607 6.00 -18.24 11.72
C GLU A 607 5.59 -17.26 10.61
N ARG A 608 6.18 -16.06 10.58
CA ARG A 608 6.01 -15.06 9.53
C ARG A 608 7.34 -14.44 9.14
N PRO A 609 7.47 -14.02 7.87
CA PRO A 609 8.66 -13.30 7.40
C PRO A 609 8.69 -11.87 7.96
N GLU A 610 9.60 -11.06 7.44
CA GLU A 610 9.61 -9.61 7.62
C GLU A 610 8.96 -8.91 6.39
N TRP A 611 9.52 -7.80 5.92
CA TRP A 611 8.94 -7.02 4.82
C TRP A 611 8.82 -7.83 3.52
N ASN A 612 9.86 -8.61 3.19
CA ASN A 612 9.96 -9.37 1.96
C ASN A 612 9.32 -10.76 2.07
N ASP A 613 8.05 -10.84 1.70
CA ASP A 613 7.28 -12.07 1.77
C ASP A 613 7.79 -13.17 0.80
N ALA A 614 8.57 -12.80 -0.23
CA ALA A 614 9.14 -13.75 -1.18
C ALA A 614 10.33 -14.56 -0.62
N ASN A 615 10.90 -14.16 0.53
CA ASN A 615 11.91 -14.91 1.28
C ASN A 615 11.32 -15.70 2.46
N ASN A 616 10.02 -16.02 2.44
CA ASN A 616 9.34 -16.67 3.56
C ASN A 616 9.91 -18.04 4.00
N ALA A 617 10.70 -18.73 3.17
CA ALA A 617 11.25 -20.04 3.55
C ALA A 617 12.37 -19.96 4.60
N ILE A 618 12.96 -18.77 4.81
CA ILE A 618 13.97 -18.55 5.86
C ILE A 618 13.35 -18.46 7.25
N VAL A 619 12.03 -18.35 7.39
CA VAL A 619 11.39 -18.39 8.70
C VAL A 619 11.76 -19.70 9.41
N GLY A 620 12.22 -19.56 10.66
CA GLY A 620 12.78 -20.59 11.53
C GLY A 620 14.31 -20.71 11.46
N ILE A 621 14.95 -20.37 10.34
CA ILE A 621 16.41 -20.48 10.18
C ILE A 621 17.09 -19.14 9.87
N GLY A 622 16.33 -18.08 9.62
CA GLY A 622 16.85 -16.77 9.27
C GLY A 622 17.18 -15.94 10.51
N LEU A 623 18.22 -15.11 10.41
CA LEU A 623 18.58 -14.08 11.38
C LEU A 623 18.54 -12.72 10.67
N SER A 624 17.71 -11.80 11.13
CA SER A 624 17.54 -10.48 10.53
C SER A 624 18.59 -9.51 11.05
N MET A 625 19.47 -9.05 10.17
CA MET A 625 20.36 -7.91 10.44
C MET A 625 19.66 -6.58 10.20
N ILE A 626 18.65 -6.53 9.32
CA ILE A 626 17.79 -5.36 9.12
C ILE A 626 17.17 -4.90 10.43
N THR A 627 16.60 -5.83 11.19
CA THR A 627 16.01 -5.52 12.49
C THR A 627 17.08 -5.13 13.52
N VAL A 628 18.31 -5.68 13.46
CA VAL A 628 19.45 -5.20 14.28
C VAL A 628 19.77 -3.73 13.98
N TYR A 629 19.84 -3.35 12.70
CA TYR A 629 20.12 -1.97 12.31
C TYR A 629 19.04 -1.01 12.83
N HIS A 630 17.77 -1.41 12.72
CA HIS A 630 16.66 -0.63 13.26
C HIS A 630 16.67 -0.57 14.80
N ILE A 631 17.06 -1.63 15.50
CA ILE A 631 17.23 -1.63 16.96
C ILE A 631 18.33 -0.65 17.39
N SER A 632 19.43 -0.57 16.63
CA SER A 632 20.49 0.42 16.90
C SER A 632 19.92 1.84 16.93
N ALA A 633 19.20 2.23 15.87
CA ALA A 633 18.56 3.54 15.78
C ALA A 633 17.49 3.75 16.86
N TYR A 634 16.69 2.71 17.13
CA TYR A 634 15.64 2.75 18.14
C TYR A 634 16.20 3.00 19.55
N LEU A 635 17.27 2.28 19.94
CA LEU A 635 17.93 2.48 21.23
C LEU A 635 18.60 3.84 21.31
N ASP A 636 19.16 4.34 20.20
CA ASP A 636 19.74 5.68 20.13
C ASP A 636 18.72 6.80 20.36
N PHE A 637 17.50 6.59 19.88
CA PHE A 637 16.40 7.51 20.08
C PHE A 637 15.78 7.37 21.48
N VAL A 638 15.36 6.15 21.86
CA VAL A 638 14.59 5.89 23.09
C VAL A 638 15.39 6.20 24.36
N GLN A 639 16.72 6.00 24.37
CA GLN A 639 17.54 6.35 25.55
C GLN A 639 17.40 7.84 25.94
N LYS A 640 17.13 8.72 24.98
CA LYS A 640 17.00 10.16 25.20
C LYS A 640 15.66 10.53 25.85
N LEU A 641 14.65 9.66 25.77
CA LEU A 641 13.31 9.88 26.34
C LEU A 641 13.23 9.59 27.85
N PHE A 642 14.17 8.82 28.38
CA PHE A 642 14.24 8.50 29.81
C PHE A 642 14.81 9.69 30.60
N VAL A 643 13.99 10.69 30.88
CA VAL A 643 14.37 11.91 31.60
C VAL A 643 14.08 11.87 33.10
N ASN A 644 13.04 11.16 33.54
CA ASN A 644 12.63 11.05 34.94
C ASN A 644 13.48 10.01 35.68
N ASP A 645 13.62 10.14 37.01
CA ASP A 645 14.46 9.23 37.81
C ASP A 645 13.93 7.79 37.86
N ASN A 646 12.61 7.62 37.81
CA ASN A 646 11.93 6.33 37.94
C ASN A 646 10.72 6.23 37.03
N TYR A 647 10.40 5.00 36.61
CA TYR A 647 9.23 4.68 35.81
C TYR A 647 8.47 3.49 36.42
N ASN A 648 7.15 3.62 36.52
CA ASN A 648 6.30 2.50 36.91
C ASN A 648 6.17 1.54 35.73
N VAL A 649 6.54 0.29 35.97
CA VAL A 649 6.45 -0.81 35.01
C VAL A 649 5.90 -2.05 35.70
N SER A 650 5.37 -2.98 34.93
CA SER A 650 4.98 -4.32 35.41
C SER A 650 6.18 -5.06 36.00
N GLU A 651 5.99 -5.71 37.14
CA GLU A 651 7.01 -6.49 37.85
C GLU A 651 7.67 -7.53 36.93
N SER A 652 6.86 -8.23 36.14
CA SER A 652 7.32 -9.19 35.15
C SER A 652 8.30 -8.57 34.13
N VAL A 653 8.03 -7.34 33.66
CA VAL A 653 8.88 -6.63 32.69
C VAL A 653 10.16 -6.12 33.34
N ALA A 654 10.09 -5.62 34.58
CA ALA A 654 11.27 -5.20 35.33
C ALA A 654 12.23 -6.38 35.55
N ASN A 655 11.71 -7.53 35.98
CA ASN A 655 12.51 -8.74 36.17
C ASN A 655 13.13 -9.21 34.85
N TRP A 656 12.34 -9.23 33.76
CA TRP A 656 12.86 -9.58 32.43
C TRP A 656 14.02 -8.67 31.99
N LEU A 657 13.92 -7.36 32.23
CA LEU A 657 15.00 -6.42 31.93
C LEU A 657 16.24 -6.69 32.77
N VAL A 658 16.09 -6.92 34.07
CA VAL A 658 17.21 -7.23 34.99
C VAL A 658 17.88 -8.55 34.61
N ASP A 659 17.11 -9.60 34.33
CA ASP A 659 17.63 -10.90 33.94
C ASP A 659 18.36 -10.82 32.60
N THR A 660 17.79 -10.11 31.62
CA THR A 660 18.43 -9.86 30.32
C THR A 660 19.71 -9.05 30.47
N LYS A 661 19.73 -8.04 31.35
CA LYS A 661 20.95 -7.26 31.66
C LYS A 661 22.04 -8.17 32.21
N ALA A 662 21.72 -8.98 33.22
CA ALA A 662 22.67 -9.89 33.85
C ALA A 662 23.27 -10.89 32.85
N VAL A 663 22.44 -11.41 31.93
CA VAL A 663 22.90 -12.28 30.84
C VAL A 663 23.88 -11.54 29.93
N PHE A 664 23.59 -10.32 29.48
CA PHE A 664 24.55 -9.58 28.66
C PHE A 664 25.84 -9.20 29.41
N GLU A 665 25.76 -8.77 30.67
CA GLU A 665 26.93 -8.41 31.50
C GLU A 665 27.91 -9.57 31.66
N LYS A 666 27.39 -10.80 31.78
CA LYS A 666 28.19 -12.02 31.90
C LYS A 666 29.12 -12.25 30.69
N TYR A 667 28.72 -11.79 29.51
CA TYR A 667 29.43 -12.00 28.25
C TYR A 667 29.96 -10.70 27.60
N ASP A 668 29.83 -9.55 28.27
CA ASP A 668 30.28 -8.27 27.73
C ASP A 668 31.78 -8.29 27.42
N GLY A 669 32.13 -7.86 26.20
CA GLY A 669 33.49 -7.94 25.67
C GLY A 669 34.00 -9.35 25.36
N ASN A 670 33.20 -10.41 25.55
CA ASN A 670 33.56 -11.81 25.29
C ASN A 670 32.45 -12.60 24.56
N PHE A 671 31.80 -11.96 23.60
CA PHE A 671 30.71 -12.58 22.82
C PHE A 671 31.18 -13.73 21.93
N ALA A 672 32.39 -13.64 21.37
CA ALA A 672 32.95 -14.66 20.50
C ALA A 672 33.02 -16.02 21.22
N GLN A 673 32.60 -17.09 20.54
CA GLN A 673 32.52 -18.47 21.07
C GLN A 673 31.43 -18.71 22.13
N ASN A 674 30.72 -17.68 22.57
CA ASN A 674 29.62 -17.78 23.54
C ASN A 674 28.26 -17.49 22.90
N GLU A 675 28.18 -17.34 21.58
CA GLU A 675 26.99 -16.85 20.86
C GLU A 675 25.76 -17.73 21.12
N LYS A 676 25.93 -19.06 21.04
CA LYS A 676 24.84 -20.01 21.30
C LYS A 676 24.42 -20.04 22.76
N ILE A 677 25.37 -20.01 23.69
CA ILE A 677 25.06 -20.03 25.13
C ILE A 677 24.31 -18.75 25.51
N LEU A 678 24.72 -17.62 24.95
CA LEU A 678 24.04 -16.35 25.12
C LEU A 678 22.62 -16.38 24.54
N LEU A 679 22.43 -16.92 23.33
CA LEU A 679 21.09 -17.13 22.76
C LEU A 679 20.21 -18.00 23.66
N ASP A 680 20.78 -19.06 24.24
CA ASP A 680 20.06 -19.94 25.17
C ASP A 680 19.61 -19.23 26.44
N GLU A 681 20.52 -18.50 27.09
CA GLU A 681 20.19 -17.77 28.31
C GLU A 681 19.15 -16.67 28.05
N LEU A 682 19.27 -15.94 26.94
CA LEU A 682 18.29 -14.91 26.53
C LEU A 682 16.92 -15.51 26.19
N GLY A 683 16.90 -16.60 25.41
CA GLY A 683 15.68 -17.30 25.01
C GLY A 683 14.93 -17.90 26.21
N GLU A 684 15.67 -18.46 27.16
CA GLU A 684 15.11 -19.03 28.39
C GLU A 684 14.53 -17.94 29.31
N VAL A 685 15.25 -16.83 29.50
CA VAL A 685 14.74 -15.67 30.25
C VAL A 685 13.42 -15.16 29.66
N PHE A 686 13.32 -15.06 28.32
CA PHE A 686 12.08 -14.65 27.68
C PHE A 686 10.97 -15.71 27.78
N SER A 687 11.32 -17.00 27.69
CA SER A 687 10.38 -18.11 27.91
C SER A 687 9.75 -18.03 29.30
N ASN A 688 10.58 -17.83 30.34
CA ASN A 688 10.15 -17.68 31.72
C ASN A 688 9.23 -16.47 31.91
N TYR A 689 9.58 -15.32 31.32
CA TYR A 689 8.71 -14.14 31.31
C TYR A 689 7.33 -14.46 30.71
N ARG A 690 7.29 -15.06 29.52
CA ARG A 690 6.03 -15.39 28.82
C ARG A 690 5.20 -16.38 29.61
N GLU A 691 5.79 -17.41 30.21
CA GLU A 691 5.06 -18.38 31.04
C GLU A 691 4.36 -17.70 32.22
N VAL A 692 5.06 -16.80 32.92
CA VAL A 692 4.48 -16.02 34.02
C VAL A 692 3.31 -15.19 33.53
N VAL A 693 3.49 -14.44 32.43
CA VAL A 693 2.48 -13.52 31.90
C VAL A 693 1.26 -14.24 31.34
N TYR A 694 1.45 -15.32 30.58
CA TYR A 694 0.35 -16.09 29.99
C TYR A 694 -0.52 -16.76 31.06
N LYS A 695 0.07 -17.14 32.21
CA LYS A 695 -0.64 -17.80 33.31
C LYS A 695 -1.25 -16.82 34.31
N ASN A 696 -0.50 -15.80 34.71
CA ASN A 696 -0.79 -14.96 35.88
C ASN A 696 -1.09 -13.48 35.54
N GLY A 697 -0.95 -13.06 34.28
CA GLY A 697 -1.02 -11.64 33.90
C GLY A 697 0.28 -10.89 34.16
N VAL A 698 0.24 -9.56 34.15
CA VAL A 698 1.46 -8.73 34.17
C VAL A 698 2.09 -8.56 35.57
N GLY A 699 1.35 -8.91 36.62
CA GLY A 699 1.77 -8.76 38.02
C GLY A 699 1.60 -7.34 38.54
N ASN A 700 2.20 -7.06 39.72
CA ASN A 700 2.11 -5.74 40.33
C ASN A 700 2.95 -4.69 39.58
N LYS A 701 2.69 -3.41 39.82
CA LYS A 701 3.56 -2.32 39.36
C LYS A 701 4.73 -2.12 40.31
N VAL A 702 5.92 -1.96 39.75
CA VAL A 702 7.17 -1.67 40.46
C VAL A 702 7.85 -0.43 39.86
N SER A 703 8.63 0.26 40.68
CA SER A 703 9.42 1.42 40.26
C SER A 703 10.76 0.95 39.72
N LEU A 704 11.02 1.16 38.43
CA LEU A 704 12.29 0.86 37.77
C LEU A 704 13.10 2.15 37.60
N ALA A 705 14.35 2.13 38.07
CA ALA A 705 15.22 3.30 38.02
C ALA A 705 15.72 3.55 36.59
N LYS A 706 15.81 4.83 36.21
CA LYS A 706 16.38 5.27 34.94
C LYS A 706 17.80 4.74 34.74
N SER A 707 18.61 4.71 35.80
CA SER A 707 19.99 4.18 35.71
C SER A 707 20.01 2.72 35.25
N ASP A 708 19.11 1.88 35.77
CA ASP A 708 19.05 0.46 35.39
C ASP A 708 18.66 0.29 33.92
N ILE A 709 17.71 1.10 33.45
CA ILE A 709 17.29 1.13 32.04
C ILE A 709 18.44 1.58 31.15
N LEU A 710 19.10 2.70 31.47
CA LEU A 710 20.20 3.23 30.66
C LEU A 710 21.42 2.31 30.65
N ASP A 711 21.73 1.67 31.78
CA ASP A 711 22.79 0.67 31.86
C ASP A 711 22.47 -0.55 30.99
N TRP A 712 21.23 -1.07 31.06
CA TRP A 712 20.78 -2.14 30.18
C TRP A 712 20.88 -1.75 28.69
N ILE A 713 20.42 -0.54 28.32
CA ILE A 713 20.54 -0.02 26.94
C ILE A 713 22.01 0.02 26.52
N LYS A 714 22.90 0.56 27.37
CA LYS A 714 24.33 0.67 27.07
C LYS A 714 24.95 -0.69 26.76
N ILE A 715 24.68 -1.69 27.59
CA ILE A 715 25.20 -3.04 27.42
C ILE A 715 24.60 -3.71 26.17
N ALA A 716 23.28 -3.60 25.98
CA ALA A 716 22.60 -4.13 24.79
C ALA A 716 23.16 -3.52 23.49
N LYS A 717 23.44 -2.21 23.49
CA LYS A 717 24.10 -1.54 22.36
C LYS A 717 25.50 -2.10 22.09
N GLY A 718 26.26 -2.51 23.12
CA GLY A 718 27.53 -3.20 22.93
C GLY A 718 27.38 -4.48 22.11
N ALA A 719 26.40 -5.33 22.44
CA ALA A 719 26.09 -6.55 21.69
C ALA A 719 25.59 -6.27 20.27
N ILE A 720 24.77 -5.24 20.09
CA ILE A 720 24.29 -4.80 18.76
C ILE A 720 25.44 -4.29 17.90
N THR A 721 26.31 -3.42 18.41
CA THR A 721 27.49 -2.92 17.69
C THR A 721 28.42 -4.06 17.29
N TYR A 722 28.71 -4.99 18.21
CA TYR A 722 29.50 -6.18 17.87
C TYR A 722 28.83 -6.97 16.72
N THR A 723 27.52 -7.17 16.80
CA THR A 723 26.75 -7.89 15.77
C THR A 723 26.81 -7.20 14.42
N ILE A 724 26.69 -5.87 14.37
CA ILE A 724 26.83 -5.08 13.14
C ILE A 724 28.24 -5.22 12.55
N GLU A 725 29.29 -5.09 13.37
CA GLU A 725 30.67 -5.16 12.89
C GLU A 725 31.07 -6.56 12.39
N GLN A 726 30.53 -7.64 12.96
CA GLN A 726 30.73 -9.00 12.41
C GLN A 726 30.05 -9.21 11.04
N ASN A 727 29.12 -8.32 10.67
CA ASN A 727 28.31 -8.41 9.45
C ASN A 727 28.63 -7.30 8.44
N LYS A 728 29.77 -6.63 8.62
CA LYS A 728 30.27 -5.57 7.75
C LYS A 728 31.28 -6.14 6.75
N ASN A 729 30.93 -6.08 5.47
CA ASN A 729 31.84 -6.36 4.34
C ASN A 729 31.85 -5.16 3.38
N ASP A 730 32.16 -5.38 2.10
CA ASP A 730 31.96 -4.38 1.04
C ASP A 730 30.51 -3.87 1.00
N VAL A 731 29.57 -4.75 1.34
CA VAL A 731 28.16 -4.47 1.63
C VAL A 731 27.76 -5.06 2.97
N PHE A 732 26.68 -4.57 3.57
CA PHE A 732 26.18 -5.06 4.84
C PHE A 732 25.25 -6.26 4.66
N VAL A 733 25.39 -7.27 5.52
CA VAL A 733 24.53 -8.46 5.46
C VAL A 733 23.08 -8.08 5.80
N SER A 734 22.11 -8.51 5.00
CA SER A 734 20.69 -8.25 5.28
C SER A 734 20.07 -9.33 6.17
N TYR A 735 20.37 -10.59 5.83
CA TYR A 735 19.92 -11.77 6.55
C TYR A 735 21.07 -12.77 6.63
N ASN A 736 21.22 -13.44 7.78
CA ASN A 736 22.03 -14.64 7.91
C ASN A 736 21.13 -15.88 8.00
N LEU A 737 21.70 -17.06 7.76
CA LEU A 737 21.11 -18.36 8.00
C LEU A 737 21.79 -19.03 9.20
N LEU A 738 20.98 -19.63 10.05
CA LEU A 738 21.38 -20.40 11.21
C LEU A 738 21.38 -21.89 10.84
N GLY A 739 22.54 -22.53 10.95
CA GLY A 739 22.70 -23.97 10.75
C GLY A 739 22.15 -24.79 11.91
N GLU A 740 22.02 -26.10 11.72
CA GLU A 740 21.61 -27.05 12.79
C GLU A 740 22.61 -27.07 13.96
N ASP A 741 23.88 -26.79 13.68
CA ASP A 741 24.96 -26.61 14.66
C ASP A 741 25.07 -25.18 15.21
N PHE A 742 24.10 -24.32 14.87
CA PHE A 742 24.06 -22.89 15.19
C PHE A 742 25.20 -22.07 14.56
N SER A 743 25.85 -22.60 13.51
CA SER A 743 26.74 -21.80 12.67
C SER A 743 25.95 -20.72 11.92
N VAL A 744 26.57 -19.55 11.75
CA VAL A 744 25.95 -18.39 11.08
C VAL A 744 26.59 -18.24 9.72
N THR A 745 25.76 -18.22 8.67
CA THR A 745 26.21 -18.01 7.28
C THR A 745 25.45 -16.85 6.63
N PRO A 746 26.14 -15.87 6.01
CA PRO A 746 25.46 -14.78 5.33
C PRO A 746 24.68 -15.24 4.10
N MET A 747 23.49 -14.67 3.92
CA MET A 747 22.75 -14.77 2.66
C MET A 747 23.37 -13.86 1.59
N ARG A 748 22.90 -14.02 0.35
CA ARG A 748 23.22 -13.11 -0.77
C ARG A 748 22.95 -11.66 -0.40
N ASP A 749 23.70 -10.74 -1.02
CA ASP A 749 23.51 -9.30 -0.92
C ASP A 749 22.03 -8.92 -1.18
N MET A 750 21.50 -7.97 -0.41
CA MET A 750 20.15 -7.45 -0.64
C MET A 750 20.09 -5.94 -0.43
N LEU A 751 19.26 -5.25 -1.23
CA LEU A 751 19.06 -3.80 -1.14
C LEU A 751 18.48 -3.38 0.24
N GLU A 752 17.68 -4.26 0.84
CA GLU A 752 16.97 -3.99 2.08
C GLU A 752 17.90 -3.70 3.26
N GLY A 753 18.92 -4.54 3.48
CA GLY A 753 19.91 -4.29 4.54
C GLY A 753 20.70 -3.00 4.32
N GLN A 754 20.97 -2.63 3.05
CA GLN A 754 21.72 -1.41 2.74
C GLN A 754 20.88 -0.16 3.08
N SER A 755 19.60 -0.18 2.72
CA SER A 755 18.65 0.86 3.12
C SER A 755 18.52 0.96 4.64
N ALA A 756 18.50 -0.17 5.35
CA ALA A 756 18.33 -0.21 6.79
C ALA A 756 19.55 0.31 7.56
N ILE A 757 20.78 -0.05 7.18
CA ILE A 757 22.01 0.44 7.83
C ILE A 757 22.27 1.93 7.55
N ILE A 758 21.94 2.43 6.35
CA ILE A 758 22.03 3.87 6.06
C ILE A 758 20.95 4.61 6.87
N GLY A 759 19.71 4.09 6.85
CA GLY A 759 18.56 4.67 7.54
C GLY A 759 18.68 4.63 9.06
N SER A 760 19.50 3.74 9.62
CA SER A 760 19.74 3.70 11.07
C SER A 760 20.65 4.83 11.57
N GLY A 761 21.29 5.57 10.66
CA GLY A 761 22.25 6.61 11.02
C GLY A 761 23.61 6.08 11.48
N TYR A 762 23.90 4.79 11.29
CA TYR A 762 25.18 4.18 11.67
C TYR A 762 26.35 4.65 10.78
N LEU A 763 26.04 4.98 9.52
CA LEU A 763 27.02 5.42 8.53
C LEU A 763 27.00 6.94 8.37
N ASP A 764 28.19 7.53 8.22
CA ASP A 764 28.36 8.91 7.78
C ASP A 764 28.17 9.06 6.24
N ALA A 765 28.26 10.28 5.73
CA ALA A 765 28.07 10.55 4.30
C ALA A 765 29.11 9.88 3.40
N ASN A 766 30.37 9.78 3.83
CA ASN A 766 31.44 9.17 3.04
C ASN A 766 31.30 7.65 3.01
N GLN A 767 31.05 7.04 4.17
CA GLN A 767 30.77 5.61 4.30
C GLN A 767 29.54 5.21 3.50
N THR A 768 28.51 6.07 3.47
CA THR A 768 27.31 5.86 2.65
C THR A 768 27.65 5.89 1.16
N CYS A 769 28.46 6.85 0.69
CA CYS A 769 28.91 6.87 -0.70
C CYS A 769 29.70 5.60 -1.08
N ASP A 770 30.59 5.14 -0.19
CA ASP A 770 31.39 3.94 -0.43
C ASP A 770 30.50 2.69 -0.51
N LEU A 771 29.49 2.59 0.38
CA LEU A 771 28.50 1.53 0.33
C LEU A 771 27.69 1.55 -0.97
N ILE A 772 27.19 2.72 -1.41
CA ILE A 772 26.46 2.89 -2.68
C ILE A 772 27.30 2.36 -3.86
N ASN A 773 28.58 2.74 -3.91
CA ASN A 773 29.51 2.29 -4.95
C ASN A 773 29.73 0.77 -4.92
N ASN A 774 29.87 0.19 -3.73
CA ASN A 774 30.09 -1.25 -3.58
C ASN A 774 28.84 -2.07 -3.93
N MET A 775 27.69 -1.73 -3.38
CA MET A 775 26.45 -2.47 -3.62
C MET A 775 26.00 -2.39 -5.08
N SER A 776 26.29 -1.28 -5.77
CA SER A 776 25.91 -1.12 -7.18
C SER A 776 26.59 -2.13 -8.11
N LYS A 777 27.72 -2.71 -7.72
CA LYS A 777 28.41 -3.75 -8.50
C LYS A 777 27.55 -5.01 -8.69
N ASN A 778 26.69 -5.33 -7.72
CA ASN A 778 25.91 -6.57 -7.68
C ASN A 778 24.40 -6.34 -7.72
N LEU A 779 23.92 -5.17 -7.26
CA LEU A 779 22.49 -4.89 -7.11
C LEU A 779 21.96 -3.87 -8.12
N TYR A 780 22.80 -3.15 -8.86
CA TYR A 780 22.32 -2.18 -9.85
C TYR A 780 22.09 -2.85 -11.21
N SER A 781 20.94 -2.55 -11.82
CA SER A 781 20.65 -2.95 -13.20
C SER A 781 20.83 -1.76 -14.13
N ASP A 782 21.85 -1.80 -14.98
CA ASP A 782 22.08 -0.76 -16.00
C ASP A 782 20.90 -0.63 -16.97
N THR A 783 20.24 -1.74 -17.28
CA THR A 783 19.06 -1.78 -18.16
C THR A 783 17.89 -1.05 -17.53
N LEU A 784 17.63 -1.29 -16.24
CA LEU A 784 16.49 -0.70 -15.52
C LEU A 784 16.82 0.67 -14.90
N LYS A 785 18.11 1.01 -14.84
CA LYS A 785 18.71 2.15 -14.16
C LYS A 785 18.32 2.27 -12.69
N ALA A 786 18.14 1.14 -12.01
CA ALA A 786 17.70 1.07 -10.63
C ALA A 786 18.23 -0.20 -9.96
N HIS A 787 18.11 -0.26 -8.63
CA HIS A 787 18.60 -1.40 -7.86
C HIS A 787 17.54 -2.51 -7.79
N THR A 788 17.95 -3.73 -8.08
CA THR A 788 17.18 -4.95 -7.83
C THR A 788 17.27 -5.33 -6.35
N LEU A 789 16.30 -6.10 -5.84
CA LEU A 789 16.31 -6.51 -4.43
C LEU A 789 17.51 -7.39 -4.07
N TYR A 790 17.96 -8.23 -5.00
CA TYR A 790 19.09 -9.15 -4.85
C TYR A 790 19.81 -9.33 -6.20
N PRO A 791 21.02 -9.91 -6.22
CA PRO A 791 21.75 -10.18 -7.46
C PRO A 791 20.95 -11.08 -8.41
N VAL A 792 21.07 -10.81 -9.71
CA VAL A 792 20.34 -11.54 -10.75
C VAL A 792 21.01 -12.88 -11.03
N VAL A 793 20.43 -13.96 -10.50
CA VAL A 793 20.86 -15.34 -10.75
C VAL A 793 19.73 -16.12 -11.42
N MET A 794 19.90 -16.48 -12.69
CA MET A 794 18.88 -17.21 -13.45
C MET A 794 18.84 -18.69 -13.07
N THR A 795 17.63 -19.24 -12.93
CA THR A 795 17.46 -20.69 -12.70
C THR A 795 17.96 -21.53 -13.90
N ARG A 796 18.28 -22.80 -13.63
CA ARG A 796 18.71 -23.74 -14.68
C ARG A 796 17.56 -23.99 -15.67
N ARG A 797 17.92 -24.10 -16.96
CA ARG A 797 16.98 -24.54 -18.01
C ARG A 797 16.36 -25.90 -17.64
N PHE A 798 15.09 -26.09 -18.00
CA PHE A 798 14.33 -27.31 -17.67
C PHE A 798 15.06 -28.60 -18.09
N THR A 799 15.63 -28.63 -19.30
CA THR A 799 16.37 -29.79 -19.84
C THR A 799 17.63 -30.16 -19.07
N HIS A 800 18.13 -29.28 -18.20
CA HIS A 800 19.33 -29.50 -17.37
C HIS A 800 19.00 -29.53 -15.87
N LYS A 801 17.74 -29.29 -15.47
CA LYS A 801 17.36 -29.19 -14.06
C LYS A 801 17.37 -30.55 -13.37
N ASN A 802 16.95 -31.60 -14.07
CA ASN A 802 16.89 -32.96 -13.60
C ASN A 802 17.78 -33.82 -14.49
N THR A 803 19.08 -33.92 -14.22
CA THR A 803 20.00 -34.80 -14.98
C THR A 803 20.99 -35.43 -14.03
N VAL A 804 20.87 -36.74 -13.83
CA VAL A 804 21.68 -37.55 -12.93
C VAL A 804 22.90 -38.07 -13.68
N ASN A 805 24.09 -37.87 -13.11
CA ASN A 805 25.35 -38.27 -13.75
C ASN A 805 26.07 -39.40 -13.02
N THR A 806 25.75 -39.64 -11.75
CA THR A 806 26.56 -40.45 -10.83
C THR A 806 25.93 -41.81 -10.50
N LEU A 807 24.66 -42.01 -10.85
CA LEU A 807 23.88 -43.19 -10.47
C LEU A 807 23.48 -44.02 -11.69
N LYS A 808 22.93 -45.21 -11.46
CA LYS A 808 22.37 -46.09 -12.49
C LYS A 808 20.86 -45.96 -12.54
N GLU A 809 20.26 -46.49 -13.61
CA GLU A 809 18.81 -46.62 -13.73
C GLU A 809 18.25 -47.48 -12.58
N ILE A 810 17.17 -47.00 -11.96
CA ILE A 810 16.44 -47.68 -10.88
C ILE A 810 14.97 -47.49 -11.20
N SER A 811 14.30 -48.56 -11.61
CA SER A 811 12.90 -48.50 -12.05
C SER A 811 12.01 -47.79 -11.03
N GLY A 812 11.34 -46.71 -11.44
CA GLY A 812 10.45 -45.91 -10.60
C GLY A 812 11.12 -44.81 -9.76
N ILE A 813 12.46 -44.73 -9.76
CA ILE A 813 13.24 -43.67 -9.10
C ILE A 813 14.15 -42.92 -10.07
N ILE A 814 14.96 -43.64 -10.84
CA ILE A 814 15.85 -43.08 -11.87
C ILE A 814 15.47 -43.70 -13.21
N VAL A 815 15.03 -42.86 -14.14
CA VAL A 815 14.60 -43.25 -15.49
C VAL A 815 15.62 -42.80 -16.54
N LYS A 816 15.71 -43.55 -17.63
CA LYS A 816 16.65 -43.28 -18.73
C LYS A 816 15.94 -42.72 -19.96
N ASP A 817 16.49 -41.65 -20.54
CA ASP A 817 15.97 -41.07 -21.78
C ASP A 817 16.47 -41.81 -23.03
N ILE A 818 15.96 -41.44 -24.21
CA ILE A 818 16.33 -42.04 -25.50
C ILE A 818 17.81 -41.83 -25.88
N ASN A 819 18.48 -40.83 -25.30
CA ASN A 819 19.90 -40.52 -25.51
C ASN A 819 20.79 -41.17 -24.44
N GLY A 820 20.20 -41.91 -23.51
CA GLY A 820 20.86 -42.60 -22.42
C GLY A 820 21.22 -41.74 -21.22
N LYS A 821 20.70 -40.51 -21.11
CA LYS A 821 20.80 -39.69 -19.89
C LYS A 821 19.84 -40.19 -18.83
N LEU A 822 20.20 -39.97 -17.57
CA LEU A 822 19.41 -40.41 -16.42
C LEU A 822 18.74 -39.23 -15.74
N HIS A 823 17.56 -39.46 -15.20
CA HIS A 823 16.70 -38.45 -14.58
C HIS A 823 16.02 -39.05 -13.36
N PHE A 824 15.78 -38.27 -12.31
CA PHE A 824 14.82 -38.67 -11.28
C PHE A 824 13.42 -38.75 -11.90
N ASP A 825 12.64 -39.74 -11.48
CA ASP A 825 11.24 -39.89 -11.83
C ASP A 825 10.45 -38.62 -11.47
N SER A 826 9.59 -38.16 -12.37
CA SER A 826 8.93 -36.84 -12.26
C SER A 826 7.97 -36.72 -11.08
N SER A 827 7.52 -37.83 -10.49
CA SER A 827 6.68 -37.78 -9.29
C SER A 827 7.49 -37.54 -8.01
N ILE A 828 8.82 -37.64 -8.06
CA ILE A 828 9.70 -37.37 -6.91
C ILE A 828 10.00 -35.88 -6.86
N VAL A 829 9.14 -35.15 -6.16
CA VAL A 829 9.26 -33.68 -6.01
C VAL A 829 9.87 -33.25 -4.67
N THR A 830 10.01 -34.17 -3.71
CA THR A 830 10.61 -33.92 -2.39
C THR A 830 11.48 -35.11 -1.93
N GLU A 831 12.35 -34.85 -0.95
CA GLU A 831 13.10 -35.91 -0.26
C GLU A 831 12.17 -36.94 0.40
N GLU A 832 11.05 -36.48 0.99
CA GLU A 832 10.07 -37.38 1.62
C GLU A 832 9.47 -38.37 0.63
N ILE A 833 9.11 -37.91 -0.57
CA ILE A 833 8.59 -38.80 -1.61
C ILE A 833 9.68 -39.75 -2.10
N LEU A 834 10.93 -39.28 -2.22
CA LEU A 834 12.06 -40.13 -2.56
C LEU A 834 12.24 -41.26 -1.54
N ARG A 835 12.24 -40.93 -0.24
CA ARG A 835 12.35 -41.90 0.86
C ARG A 835 11.22 -42.92 0.82
N LYS A 836 9.96 -42.46 0.71
CA LYS A 836 8.78 -43.34 0.60
C LYS A 836 8.90 -44.30 -0.59
N LYS A 837 9.39 -43.84 -1.74
CA LYS A 837 9.62 -44.71 -2.89
C LYS A 837 10.76 -45.71 -2.68
N CYS A 838 11.86 -45.30 -2.05
CA CYS A 838 12.95 -46.20 -1.70
C CYS A 838 12.47 -47.32 -0.77
N GLU A 839 11.67 -46.98 0.25
CA GLU A 839 11.05 -47.92 1.18
C GLU A 839 10.14 -48.92 0.46
N LEU A 840 9.25 -48.43 -0.42
CA LEU A 840 8.35 -49.28 -1.21
C LEU A 840 9.08 -50.25 -2.14
N LEU A 841 10.27 -49.87 -2.64
CA LEU A 841 11.11 -50.70 -3.49
C LEU A 841 12.09 -51.58 -2.70
N GLY A 842 12.10 -51.48 -1.36
CA GLY A 842 12.99 -52.26 -0.50
C GLY A 842 14.47 -51.91 -0.65
N LEU A 843 14.81 -50.68 -1.02
CA LEU A 843 16.20 -50.21 -1.10
C LEU A 843 16.80 -50.08 0.31
N CYS A 844 18.09 -50.40 0.46
CA CYS A 844 18.76 -50.25 1.75
C CYS A 844 19.08 -48.78 2.07
N GLU A 845 19.40 -48.48 3.33
CA GLU A 845 19.67 -47.10 3.76
C GLU A 845 20.90 -46.48 3.06
N ASP A 846 21.91 -47.28 2.74
CA ASP A 846 23.09 -46.82 1.98
C ASP A 846 22.74 -46.39 0.55
N GLU A 847 21.84 -47.10 -0.12
CA GLU A 847 21.35 -46.77 -1.46
C GLU A 847 20.45 -45.53 -1.42
N THR A 848 19.54 -45.48 -0.44
CA THR A 848 18.63 -44.37 -0.18
C THR A 848 19.41 -43.09 0.11
N SER A 849 20.43 -43.15 0.96
CA SER A 849 21.30 -42.01 1.29
C SER A 849 22.02 -41.45 0.06
N LYS A 850 22.55 -42.31 -0.82
CA LYS A 850 23.19 -41.86 -2.07
C LYS A 850 22.20 -41.16 -3.00
N LEU A 851 20.97 -41.67 -3.09
CA LEU A 851 19.90 -41.06 -3.87
C LEU A 851 19.54 -39.68 -3.32
N ILE A 852 19.43 -39.53 -2.01
CA ILE A 852 19.12 -38.25 -1.36
C ILE A 852 20.24 -37.23 -1.58
N VAL A 853 21.50 -37.63 -1.44
CA VAL A 853 22.64 -36.76 -1.71
C VAL A 853 22.63 -36.28 -3.16
N GLU A 854 22.39 -37.16 -4.12
CA GLU A 854 22.30 -36.77 -5.53
C GLU A 854 21.07 -35.90 -5.83
N PHE A 855 19.93 -36.19 -5.19
CA PHE A 855 18.71 -35.38 -5.28
C PHE A 855 18.97 -33.96 -4.77
N GLU A 856 19.57 -33.83 -3.59
CA GLU A 856 19.93 -32.54 -3.00
C GLU A 856 21.02 -31.82 -3.81
N ARG A 857 21.98 -32.54 -4.39
CA ARG A 857 22.99 -31.95 -5.31
C ARG A 857 22.34 -31.34 -6.55
N LEU A 858 21.27 -31.95 -7.05
CA LEU A 858 20.56 -31.49 -8.25
C LEU A 858 19.61 -30.32 -7.94
N PHE A 859 18.80 -30.45 -6.90
CA PHE A 859 17.71 -29.53 -6.62
C PHE A 859 18.02 -28.48 -5.55
N GLY A 860 18.96 -28.76 -4.63
CA GLY A 860 19.46 -27.81 -3.64
C GLY A 860 18.38 -27.29 -2.69
N HIS A 861 17.45 -28.15 -2.25
CA HIS A 861 16.29 -27.72 -1.45
C HIS A 861 16.70 -27.14 -0.09
N LYS A 862 17.83 -27.57 0.49
CA LYS A 862 18.35 -27.01 1.75
C LYS A 862 18.83 -25.57 1.60
N LYS A 863 19.06 -25.08 0.38
CA LYS A 863 19.48 -23.71 0.08
C LYS A 863 18.32 -22.80 -0.35
N PHE A 864 17.10 -23.33 -0.41
CA PHE A 864 15.94 -22.59 -0.89
C PHE A 864 15.49 -21.56 0.15
N ASN A 865 15.63 -20.29 -0.19
CA ASN A 865 15.30 -19.19 0.71
C ASN A 865 13.88 -18.65 0.52
N GLY A 866 13.18 -19.09 -0.54
CA GLY A 866 11.82 -18.70 -0.84
C GLY A 866 11.59 -18.49 -2.34
N ARG A 867 10.36 -18.12 -2.70
CA ARG A 867 9.96 -17.92 -4.10
C ARG A 867 10.79 -16.86 -4.85
N SER A 868 11.43 -15.94 -4.12
CA SER A 868 12.35 -14.93 -4.65
C SER A 868 13.47 -15.48 -5.54
N GLU A 869 13.84 -16.76 -5.39
CA GLU A 869 14.91 -17.42 -6.15
C GLU A 869 14.41 -18.21 -7.36
N VAL A 870 13.10 -18.29 -7.56
CA VAL A 870 12.50 -19.23 -8.53
C VAL A 870 11.37 -18.63 -9.36
N PHE A 871 11.07 -17.33 -9.21
CA PHE A 871 10.11 -16.61 -10.04
C PHE A 871 10.65 -15.29 -10.61
N TYR A 872 9.95 -14.72 -11.61
CA TYR A 872 10.46 -13.66 -12.50
C TYR A 872 9.57 -12.41 -12.57
N LYS A 873 8.70 -12.23 -11.57
CA LYS A 873 7.80 -11.08 -11.40
C LYS A 873 7.78 -10.66 -9.93
N PHE A 874 7.15 -9.52 -9.62
CA PHE A 874 7.02 -9.01 -8.25
C PHE A 874 8.39 -8.80 -7.59
N GLU A 875 8.68 -9.45 -6.47
CA GLU A 875 9.96 -9.44 -5.76
C GLU A 875 10.99 -10.40 -6.37
N GLY A 876 10.74 -10.95 -7.57
CA GLY A 876 11.51 -12.01 -8.20
C GLY A 876 12.80 -11.59 -8.90
N ILE A 877 13.42 -12.58 -9.53
CA ILE A 877 14.74 -12.45 -10.15
C ILE A 877 14.72 -11.32 -11.18
N GLY A 878 15.62 -10.35 -10.98
CA GLY A 878 15.86 -9.25 -11.90
C GLY A 878 14.74 -8.21 -11.99
N CYS A 879 13.75 -8.26 -11.10
CA CYS A 879 12.74 -7.21 -10.96
C CYS A 879 13.26 -6.08 -10.06
N VAL A 880 12.77 -4.86 -10.31
CA VAL A 880 12.97 -3.71 -9.43
C VAL A 880 11.71 -3.51 -8.62
N TYR A 881 11.83 -3.51 -7.29
CA TYR A 881 10.72 -3.21 -6.39
C TYR A 881 10.83 -1.78 -5.87
N TRP A 882 9.90 -0.91 -6.29
CA TRP A 882 10.06 0.54 -6.17
C TRP A 882 9.95 1.06 -4.75
N HIS A 883 9.16 0.40 -3.90
CA HIS A 883 9.08 0.76 -2.49
C HIS A 883 10.44 0.66 -1.79
N GLN A 884 11.24 -0.38 -2.09
CA GLN A 884 12.56 -0.54 -1.48
C GLN A 884 13.58 0.46 -2.03
N ASN A 885 13.49 0.80 -3.32
CA ASN A 885 14.30 1.88 -3.91
C ASN A 885 13.95 3.25 -3.29
N ALA A 886 12.68 3.50 -2.97
CA ALA A 886 12.24 4.72 -2.31
C ALA A 886 12.72 4.80 -0.84
N LYS A 887 12.71 3.69 -0.10
CA LYS A 887 13.32 3.61 1.24
C LYS A 887 14.82 3.91 1.19
N PHE A 888 15.51 3.35 0.21
CA PHE A 888 16.94 3.57 0.02
C PHE A 888 17.26 5.04 -0.29
N ALA A 889 16.52 5.65 -1.23
CA ALA A 889 16.67 7.06 -1.56
C ALA A 889 16.35 7.96 -0.34
N LEU A 890 15.30 7.68 0.42
CA LEU A 890 14.96 8.42 1.64
C LEU A 890 16.08 8.34 2.69
N ALA A 891 16.64 7.15 2.92
CA ALA A 891 17.73 6.96 3.87
C ALA A 891 18.99 7.78 3.48
N ILE A 892 19.28 7.88 2.18
CA ILE A 892 20.37 8.72 1.67
C ILE A 892 20.06 10.20 1.89
N LEU A 893 18.84 10.66 1.59
CA LEU A 893 18.42 12.03 1.84
C LEU A 893 18.53 12.41 3.32
N GLU A 894 18.11 11.53 4.23
CA GLU A 894 18.25 11.77 5.67
C GLU A 894 19.73 11.84 6.08
N THR A 895 20.60 11.05 5.45
CA THR A 895 22.05 11.12 5.66
C THR A 895 22.62 12.46 5.21
N ILE A 896 22.22 12.94 4.03
CA ILE A 896 22.57 14.28 3.52
C ILE A 896 22.14 15.36 4.51
N GLN A 897 20.89 15.30 5.00
CA GLN A 897 20.36 16.29 5.94
C GLN A 897 21.09 16.28 7.29
N ARG A 898 21.54 15.12 7.77
CA ARG A 898 22.39 15.01 8.97
C ARG A 898 23.78 15.60 8.73
N ALA A 899 24.43 15.24 7.63
CA ALA A 899 25.76 15.72 7.27
C ALA A 899 25.77 17.26 7.09
N GLU A 900 24.77 17.82 6.40
CA GLU A 900 24.63 19.27 6.26
C GLU A 900 24.41 19.97 7.61
N ALA A 901 23.61 19.37 8.50
CA ALA A 901 23.40 19.93 9.85
C ALA A 901 24.68 19.90 10.72
N ASN A 902 25.60 18.97 10.43
CA ASN A 902 26.92 18.89 11.06
C ASN A 902 27.97 19.80 10.39
N GLY A 903 27.63 20.48 9.29
CA GLY A 903 28.56 21.32 8.53
C GLY A 903 29.54 20.53 7.65
N GLU A 904 29.20 19.29 7.29
CA GLU A 904 29.98 18.43 6.40
C GLU A 904 29.71 18.77 4.92
N ASP A 905 30.65 18.44 4.01
CA ASP A 905 30.45 18.60 2.57
C ASP A 905 29.53 17.49 2.03
N ILE A 906 28.34 17.89 1.58
CA ILE A 906 27.32 16.98 1.06
C ILE A 906 27.39 16.76 -0.46
N SER A 907 28.25 17.47 -1.19
CA SER A 907 28.19 17.55 -2.66
C SER A 907 28.21 16.17 -3.33
N LYS A 908 29.13 15.30 -2.90
CA LYS A 908 29.30 13.95 -3.46
C LYS A 908 28.07 13.07 -3.21
N ILE A 909 27.57 13.01 -1.98
CA ILE A 909 26.40 12.17 -1.64
C ILE A 909 25.12 12.73 -2.26
N TYR A 910 25.03 14.06 -2.41
CA TYR A 910 23.90 14.71 -3.06
C TYR A 910 23.83 14.38 -4.56
N ASP A 911 24.98 14.37 -5.25
CA ASP A 911 25.06 13.92 -6.64
C ASP A 911 24.62 12.45 -6.79
N GLU A 912 25.05 11.56 -5.88
CA GLU A 912 24.63 10.16 -5.89
C GLU A 912 23.12 9.99 -5.65
N TYR A 913 22.56 10.71 -4.67
CA TYR A 913 21.11 10.73 -4.43
C TYR A 913 20.33 11.07 -5.70
N HIS A 914 20.77 12.11 -6.41
CA HIS A 914 20.09 12.55 -7.61
C HIS A 914 20.26 11.60 -8.79
N LYS A 915 21.40 10.91 -8.92
CA LYS A 915 21.57 9.83 -9.90
C LYS A 915 20.57 8.70 -9.65
N ILE A 916 20.36 8.33 -8.39
CA ILE A 916 19.36 7.33 -8.00
C ILE A 916 17.95 7.79 -8.38
N LEU A 917 17.60 9.05 -8.14
CA LEU A 917 16.29 9.61 -8.53
C LEU A 917 16.02 9.55 -10.03
N GLN A 918 17.04 9.70 -10.88
CA GLN A 918 16.89 9.55 -12.34
C GLN A 918 16.45 8.14 -12.77
N GLY A 919 16.60 7.15 -11.89
CA GLY A 919 16.14 5.78 -12.11
C GLY A 919 14.64 5.57 -11.90
N PHE A 920 13.95 6.45 -11.18
CA PHE A 920 12.54 6.27 -10.84
C PHE A 920 11.61 6.38 -12.05
N ILE A 921 10.43 5.76 -11.96
CA ILE A 921 9.46 5.69 -13.06
C ILE A 921 9.08 7.07 -13.60
N PHE A 922 8.87 8.06 -12.72
CA PHE A 922 8.51 9.42 -13.14
C PHE A 922 9.61 10.14 -13.93
N ARG A 923 10.84 9.62 -13.96
CA ARG A 923 11.94 10.12 -14.80
C ARG A 923 12.11 9.35 -16.11
N LYS A 924 11.26 8.34 -16.37
CA LYS A 924 11.28 7.52 -17.58
C LYS A 924 10.27 8.01 -18.60
N THR A 925 10.53 7.73 -19.87
CA THR A 925 9.50 7.86 -20.93
C THR A 925 8.51 6.70 -20.87
N PRO A 926 7.31 6.83 -21.45
CA PRO A 926 6.35 5.73 -21.53
C PRO A 926 6.92 4.45 -22.17
N GLU A 927 7.82 4.58 -23.15
CA GLU A 927 8.49 3.45 -23.80
C GLU A 927 9.47 2.74 -22.86
N GLN A 928 10.16 3.50 -22.00
CA GLN A 928 11.15 2.96 -21.06
C GLN A 928 10.49 2.22 -19.88
N CYS A 929 9.32 2.67 -19.42
CA CYS A 929 8.60 2.03 -18.32
C CYS A 929 7.44 1.13 -18.79
N GLY A 930 7.06 1.18 -20.07
CA GLY A 930 5.90 0.46 -20.61
C GLY A 930 4.58 0.83 -19.94
N ALA A 931 4.45 2.07 -19.44
CA ALA A 931 3.35 2.50 -18.59
C ALA A 931 3.20 4.05 -18.58
N ILE A 932 2.42 4.61 -17.64
CA ILE A 932 2.26 6.07 -17.47
C ILE A 932 3.27 6.58 -16.43
N PRO A 933 4.27 7.41 -16.79
CA PRO A 933 5.35 7.78 -15.88
C PRO A 933 4.94 8.52 -14.59
N ILE A 934 3.90 9.35 -14.64
CA ILE A 934 3.42 10.12 -13.47
C ILE A 934 2.69 9.25 -12.43
N GLU A 935 2.47 7.97 -12.71
CA GLU A 935 1.81 7.03 -11.81
C GLU A 935 2.86 6.19 -11.06
N PRO A 936 2.68 5.94 -9.75
CA PRO A 936 3.50 5.00 -8.99
C PRO A 936 3.08 3.55 -9.31
N TYR A 937 4.06 2.65 -9.34
CA TYR A 937 3.86 1.21 -9.57
C TYR A 937 4.62 0.41 -8.51
N SER A 938 4.12 -0.77 -8.13
CA SER A 938 4.81 -1.59 -7.13
C SER A 938 6.18 -2.07 -7.60
N HIS A 939 6.28 -2.53 -8.86
CA HIS A 939 7.51 -3.10 -9.39
C HIS A 939 7.64 -2.88 -10.90
N SER A 940 8.86 -3.01 -11.41
CA SER A 940 9.12 -3.21 -12.84
C SER A 940 9.70 -4.60 -13.06
N SER A 941 9.19 -5.30 -14.07
CA SER A 941 9.64 -6.64 -14.46
C SER A 941 11.10 -6.62 -14.95
N PHE A 942 11.67 -7.82 -15.16
CA PHE A 942 13.02 -7.99 -15.71
C PHE A 942 13.27 -7.21 -17.01
N ILE A 943 12.24 -7.04 -17.85
CA ILE A 943 12.31 -6.31 -19.13
C ILE A 943 11.96 -4.81 -19.00
N GLY A 944 11.64 -4.33 -17.80
CA GLY A 944 11.41 -2.91 -17.50
C GLY A 944 9.96 -2.44 -17.50
N SER A 945 8.99 -3.28 -17.87
CA SER A 945 7.57 -2.93 -17.80
C SER A 945 7.12 -2.76 -16.35
N SER A 946 6.56 -1.60 -16.03
CA SER A 946 6.00 -1.28 -14.71
C SER A 946 4.62 -1.91 -14.51
N GLU A 947 4.43 -2.55 -13.36
CA GLU A 947 3.25 -3.35 -13.04
C GLU A 947 2.65 -2.96 -11.68
N GLN A 948 1.34 -3.11 -11.57
CA GLN A 948 0.54 -2.81 -10.37
C GLN A 948 0.57 -1.31 -9.99
N PRO A 949 -0.14 -0.43 -10.73
CA PRO A 949 -0.23 1.00 -10.43
C PRO A 949 -0.92 1.27 -9.08
N GLY A 950 -0.74 2.49 -8.58
CA GLY A 950 -1.55 3.05 -7.51
C GLY A 950 -0.98 2.88 -6.11
N MET A 951 -1.73 2.22 -5.24
CA MET A 951 -1.53 2.19 -3.77
C MET A 951 -0.35 1.32 -3.29
N THR A 952 0.87 1.61 -3.76
CA THR A 952 2.14 1.03 -3.29
C THR A 952 2.70 1.81 -2.09
N GLY A 953 3.43 1.14 -1.18
CA GLY A 953 4.12 1.80 -0.07
C GLY A 953 5.21 2.80 -0.51
N GLN A 954 5.65 2.74 -1.77
CA GLN A 954 6.58 3.72 -2.36
C GLN A 954 6.10 5.18 -2.19
N VAL A 955 4.79 5.40 -2.26
CA VAL A 955 4.23 6.76 -2.29
C VAL A 955 4.49 7.50 -0.99
N LYS A 956 4.44 6.83 0.17
CA LYS A 956 4.71 7.47 1.46
C LYS A 956 6.15 7.94 1.55
N GLU A 957 7.09 7.12 1.06
CA GLU A 957 8.50 7.47 1.05
C GLU A 957 8.72 8.68 0.13
N SER A 958 8.04 8.71 -1.01
CA SER A 958 8.13 9.79 -1.99
C SER A 958 7.58 11.12 -1.47
N VAL A 959 6.48 11.10 -0.69
CA VAL A 959 5.94 12.29 -0.02
C VAL A 959 6.94 12.85 1.02
N ILE A 960 7.54 11.97 1.84
CA ILE A 960 8.52 12.37 2.84
C ILE A 960 9.79 12.90 2.17
N MET A 961 10.29 12.21 1.14
CA MET A 961 11.44 12.65 0.34
C MET A 961 11.21 14.02 -0.26
N ARG A 962 10.05 14.24 -0.91
CA ARG A 962 9.77 15.51 -1.57
C ARG A 962 9.79 16.68 -0.59
N ARG A 963 9.27 16.49 0.61
CA ARG A 963 9.35 17.49 1.69
C ARG A 963 10.80 17.81 2.09
N GLY A 964 11.65 16.79 2.13
CA GLY A 964 13.08 16.95 2.39
C GLY A 964 13.85 17.65 1.25
N GLU A 965 13.50 17.39 0.00
CA GLU A 965 14.05 18.06 -1.20
C GLU A 965 13.70 19.55 -1.25
N LEU A 966 12.48 19.89 -0.83
CA LEU A 966 12.04 21.27 -0.62
C LEU A 966 12.72 21.93 0.60
N GLY A 967 13.60 21.21 1.29
CA GLY A 967 14.40 21.72 2.41
C GLY A 967 13.60 21.99 3.67
N VAL A 968 12.39 21.44 3.81
CA VAL A 968 11.56 21.63 5.01
C VAL A 968 11.98 20.65 6.09
N LYS A 969 12.41 21.16 7.25
CA LYS A 969 12.77 20.36 8.41
C LYS A 969 12.06 20.85 9.66
N VAL A 970 11.71 19.91 10.53
CA VAL A 970 11.15 20.19 11.86
C VAL A 970 12.04 19.58 12.93
N GLY A 971 12.37 20.37 13.95
CA GLY A 971 13.08 19.91 15.14
C GLY A 971 12.71 20.78 16.33
N ASP A 972 12.56 20.18 17.51
CA ASP A 972 12.18 20.87 18.75
C ASP A 972 10.94 21.78 18.63
N GLY A 973 9.98 21.39 17.77
CA GLY A 973 8.76 22.15 17.50
C GLY A 973 8.96 23.39 16.63
N ILE A 974 10.08 23.49 15.91
CA ILE A 974 10.45 24.63 15.06
C ILE A 974 10.55 24.20 13.60
N ILE A 975 9.91 24.96 12.70
CA ILE A 975 10.03 24.80 11.25
C ILE A 975 11.25 25.59 10.77
N SER A 976 12.09 24.92 9.97
CA SER A 976 13.21 25.51 9.26
C SER A 976 13.19 25.13 7.80
N PHE A 977 13.72 26.01 6.96
CA PHE A 977 13.84 25.83 5.52
C PHE A 977 15.32 25.90 5.11
N ASN A 978 15.79 24.93 4.34
CA ASN A 978 17.14 24.90 3.80
C ASN A 978 17.12 24.96 2.27
N PRO A 979 17.23 26.16 1.67
CA PRO A 979 17.12 26.32 0.22
C PRO A 979 18.30 25.73 -0.57
N LYS A 980 19.38 25.29 0.08
CA LYS A 980 20.51 24.63 -0.58
C LYS A 980 20.13 23.31 -1.25
N PHE A 981 19.03 22.68 -0.82
CA PHE A 981 18.53 21.46 -1.45
C PHE A 981 17.77 21.75 -2.76
N LEU A 982 17.34 22.99 -3.00
CA LEU A 982 16.61 23.34 -4.21
C LEU A 982 17.52 23.25 -5.44
N ARG A 983 16.96 22.74 -6.54
CA ARG A 983 17.63 22.70 -7.84
C ARG A 983 17.18 23.87 -8.70
N GLU A 984 18.11 24.38 -9.49
CA GLU A 984 17.84 25.47 -10.43
C GLU A 984 16.69 25.13 -11.40
N SER A 985 16.58 23.86 -11.80
CA SER A 985 15.52 23.34 -12.69
C SER A 985 14.14 23.28 -12.06
N GLU A 986 14.02 23.40 -10.73
CA GLU A 986 12.72 23.39 -10.06
C GLU A 986 12.05 24.76 -10.03
N PHE A 987 12.79 25.84 -10.28
CA PHE A 987 12.18 27.16 -10.40
C PHE A 987 11.47 27.28 -11.75
N ASP A 988 10.24 27.77 -11.71
CA ASP A 988 9.44 28.03 -12.91
C ASP A 988 10.02 29.20 -13.75
N SER A 989 9.33 29.56 -14.84
CA SER A 989 9.74 30.68 -15.70
C SER A 989 9.77 32.05 -14.99
N ASN A 990 9.11 32.18 -13.84
CA ASN A 990 9.10 33.39 -13.02
C ASN A 990 10.18 33.36 -11.92
N GLY A 991 10.95 32.27 -11.82
CA GLY A 991 11.92 32.09 -10.74
C GLY A 991 11.26 31.74 -9.41
N GLU A 992 10.10 31.06 -9.43
CA GLU A 992 9.31 30.70 -8.24
C GLU A 992 9.14 29.18 -8.08
N ILE A 993 8.97 28.75 -6.83
CA ILE A 993 8.48 27.41 -6.44
C ILE A 993 7.38 27.62 -5.41
N ALA A 994 6.20 27.02 -5.60
CA ALA A 994 5.09 27.10 -4.66
C ALA A 994 4.66 25.72 -4.18
N PHE A 995 4.36 25.57 -2.89
CA PHE A 995 3.91 24.33 -2.28
C PHE A 995 3.16 24.60 -0.98
N MET A 996 2.68 23.54 -0.32
CA MET A 996 2.02 23.65 0.98
C MET A 996 2.73 22.82 2.04
N ILE A 997 2.65 23.31 3.29
CA ILE A 997 2.99 22.54 4.48
C ILE A 997 1.90 22.77 5.53
N TYR A 998 1.35 21.72 6.11
CA TYR A 998 0.29 21.80 7.12
C TYR A 998 -0.93 22.63 6.67
N GLY A 999 -1.18 22.76 5.36
CA GLY A 999 -2.21 23.63 4.79
C GLY A 999 -1.81 25.12 4.67
N THR A 1000 -0.58 25.51 5.00
CA THR A 1000 -0.04 26.85 4.80
C THR A 1000 0.72 26.93 3.46
N SER A 1001 0.44 27.95 2.66
CA SER A 1001 1.16 28.21 1.40
C SER A 1001 2.59 28.68 1.66
N VAL A 1002 3.55 28.07 0.98
CA VAL A 1002 4.96 28.45 0.98
C VAL A 1002 5.41 28.72 -0.44
N LYS A 1003 6.21 29.77 -0.61
CA LYS A 1003 6.78 30.17 -1.89
C LYS A 1003 8.26 30.49 -1.78
N TYR A 1004 9.11 29.83 -2.58
CA TYR A 1004 10.47 30.29 -2.85
C TYR A 1004 10.50 31.23 -4.04
N VAL A 1005 11.29 32.29 -3.96
CA VAL A 1005 11.47 33.30 -5.02
C VAL A 1005 12.96 33.61 -5.15
N LYS A 1006 13.52 33.51 -6.36
CA LYS A 1006 14.90 33.92 -6.61
C LYS A 1006 15.10 35.41 -6.32
N SER A 1007 16.13 35.76 -5.55
CA SER A 1007 16.33 37.14 -5.12
C SER A 1007 17.80 37.45 -4.79
N ASP A 1008 18.23 38.67 -5.09
CA ASP A 1008 19.54 39.18 -4.63
C ASP A 1008 19.59 39.44 -3.12
N VAL A 1009 18.41 39.57 -2.49
CA VAL A 1009 18.26 39.78 -1.04
C VAL A 1009 17.69 38.52 -0.42
N LEU A 1010 18.49 37.87 0.43
CA LEU A 1010 18.13 36.64 1.14
C LEU A 1010 17.25 36.93 2.37
N GLY A 1011 16.36 35.99 2.68
CA GLY A 1011 15.53 36.00 3.88
C GLY A 1011 14.13 35.50 3.63
N ALA A 1012 13.28 35.49 4.66
CA ALA A 1012 11.89 35.09 4.56
C ALA A 1012 10.95 36.20 5.06
N LYS A 1013 9.75 36.23 4.51
CA LYS A 1013 8.65 37.11 4.87
C LYS A 1013 7.40 36.28 5.11
N ILE A 1014 6.82 36.43 6.27
CA ILE A 1014 5.57 35.79 6.67
C ILE A 1014 4.46 36.82 6.46
N LEU A 1015 3.47 36.47 5.65
CA LEU A 1015 2.30 37.28 5.40
C LEU A 1015 1.13 36.78 6.24
N PHE A 1016 0.50 37.67 6.99
CA PHE A 1016 -0.68 37.38 7.79
C PHE A 1016 -1.94 37.87 7.07
N ARG A 1017 -3.09 37.23 7.31
CA ARG A 1017 -4.36 37.56 6.65
C ARG A 1017 -4.92 38.92 7.05
N ASP A 1018 -4.42 39.51 8.15
CA ASP A 1018 -4.70 40.89 8.54
C ASP A 1018 -3.85 41.93 7.77
N LYS A 1019 -3.08 41.46 6.77
CA LYS A 1019 -2.18 42.22 5.89
C LYS A 1019 -0.91 42.72 6.59
N THR A 1020 -0.65 42.30 7.82
CA THR A 1020 0.65 42.52 8.45
C THR A 1020 1.69 41.52 7.93
N SER A 1021 2.97 41.79 8.18
CA SER A 1021 4.04 40.86 7.80
C SER A 1021 5.21 40.90 8.78
N GLU A 1022 5.88 39.77 8.92
CA GLU A 1022 7.09 39.60 9.74
C GLU A 1022 8.25 39.12 8.86
N SER A 1023 9.45 39.65 9.08
CA SER A 1023 10.66 39.25 8.36
C SER A 1023 11.54 38.34 9.21
N VAL A 1024 12.06 37.27 8.62
CA VAL A 1024 12.91 36.26 9.25
C VAL A 1024 14.19 36.11 8.44
N GLN A 1025 15.37 36.32 9.02
CA GLN A 1025 16.62 36.30 8.24
C GLN A 1025 17.24 34.91 8.03
N ASN A 1026 17.01 33.95 8.94
CA ASN A 1026 17.71 32.66 8.94
C ASN A 1026 16.85 31.48 8.45
N TYR A 1027 15.78 31.76 7.70
CA TYR A 1027 14.84 30.74 7.20
C TYR A 1027 14.28 29.79 8.28
N THR A 1028 14.30 30.21 9.54
CA THR A 1028 13.87 29.43 10.71
C THR A 1028 12.79 30.23 11.42
N LEU A 1029 11.59 29.64 11.53
CA LEU A 1029 10.45 30.31 12.14
C LEU A 1029 10.59 30.31 13.67
N SER A 1030 9.85 31.18 14.37
CA SER A 1030 9.76 31.08 15.84
C SER A 1030 8.97 29.84 16.26
N LYS A 1031 9.11 29.42 17.52
CA LYS A 1031 8.35 28.28 18.07
C LYS A 1031 6.85 28.59 18.09
N GLU A 1032 6.47 29.84 18.36
CA GLU A 1032 5.08 30.30 18.37
C GLU A 1032 4.44 30.22 16.99
N ILE A 1033 5.15 30.69 15.96
CA ILE A 1033 4.70 30.64 14.55
C ILE A 1033 4.61 29.19 14.08
N SER A 1034 5.63 28.38 14.37
CA SER A 1034 5.67 26.96 14.02
C SER A 1034 4.49 26.21 14.64
N LYS A 1035 4.25 26.39 15.95
CA LYS A 1035 3.11 25.81 16.66
C LYS A 1035 1.77 26.23 16.05
N SER A 1036 1.62 27.51 15.75
CA SER A 1036 0.43 28.07 15.09
C SER A 1036 0.13 27.41 13.73
N ILE A 1037 1.17 27.12 12.94
CA ILE A 1037 1.07 26.38 11.66
C ILE A 1037 0.68 24.91 11.93
N PHE A 1038 1.38 24.22 12.84
CA PHE A 1038 1.08 22.83 13.18
C PHE A 1038 -0.36 22.65 13.66
N ASP A 1039 -0.86 23.61 14.44
CA ASP A 1039 -2.19 23.60 15.02
C ASP A 1039 -3.29 24.05 14.02
N LYS A 1040 -2.91 24.36 12.77
CA LYS A 1040 -3.80 24.85 11.70
C LYS A 1040 -4.70 26.02 12.16
N ASN A 1041 -4.20 26.80 13.13
CA ASN A 1041 -4.89 27.95 13.73
C ASN A 1041 -4.11 29.25 13.46
N SER A 1042 -3.25 29.23 12.44
CA SER A 1042 -2.46 30.40 12.07
C SER A 1042 -3.29 31.42 11.31
N ASN A 1043 -3.08 32.70 11.64
CA ASN A 1043 -3.51 33.81 10.80
C ASN A 1043 -2.56 34.01 9.59
N ILE A 1044 -1.70 33.01 9.28
CA ILE A 1044 -0.72 33.10 8.21
C ILE A 1044 -1.42 32.79 6.89
N GLU A 1045 -1.24 33.68 5.94
CA GLU A 1045 -1.72 33.53 4.57
C GLU A 1045 -0.67 32.79 3.74
N GLN A 1046 0.59 33.24 3.81
CA GLN A 1046 1.68 32.71 3.00
C GLN A 1046 3.05 32.97 3.65
N ILE A 1047 3.99 32.06 3.45
CA ILE A 1047 5.42 32.23 3.77
C ILE A 1047 6.18 32.39 2.46
N ILE A 1048 6.89 33.50 2.29
CA ILE A 1048 7.71 33.79 1.12
C ILE A 1048 9.18 33.72 1.53
N LEU A 1049 9.98 32.90 0.85
CA LEU A 1049 11.41 32.76 1.05
C LEU A 1049 12.14 33.30 -0.18
N TYR A 1050 12.95 34.33 0.02
CA TYR A 1050 13.81 34.93 -0.98
C TYR A 1050 15.17 34.23 -0.96
N VAL A 1051 15.51 33.49 -2.02
CA VAL A 1051 16.63 32.54 -2.05
C VAL A 1051 17.61 32.78 -3.18
#